data_AF-A0A847IVS5-F1
#
_entry.id   AF-A0A847IVS5-F1
#
_cell.length_a   1.000
_cell.length_b   1.000
_cell.length_c   1.000
_cell.angle_alpha   90.00
_cell.angle_beta   90.00
_cell.angle_gamma   90.00
#
_symmetry.space_group_name_H-M   'P 1'
#
loop_
_entity.id
_entity.type
_entity.pdbx_description
1 polymer ?
#
loop_
_entity_poly.entity_id
_entity_poly.type
_entity_poly.pdbx_seq_one_letter_code
_entity_poly.pdbx_strand_id
1 'polypeptide(L)'
;MVCIISMSVNAMKSYFYIPFILLFLGYAPLYGQDIPAFPKAETAINKKQEPDKEKLAAEYVRNRDFEKAVLLYEQLFNEKGTHFYYNYYIYCLIELQDYKKALKAITKQQKSNPNNLRYDVDEGYIYLISGELVKANKIFDKAFENIGSTANQIRDLANAFNYRGQSDWAIKTYLKGKILIPDHPFNLDLAFIYQRQQNYEMMFNEYLDLLDIDQSKIETVKSRLQSALSDDTEGEKNEMLRKELLRRIQRAPDKTYFSEMLIWHSVQQHDFEMAFIQARSLDLRFQEQGQRIYELANLCMSNESYDVAINAYSYLLEKGTSSPFYLDSRIGLLNARYLKVTTRYDYTHKDLIELKNEYQKALDEFGQNTSTVSIMRYMAHLQAFYLDDIDQAISLLQKAVEMPSVAKNMKAECKIELADILLFSGNVWDATLLYSQVEYDFKHDPIGHRAKLQNAKLSYYIGEFGWAKAQLDVLKAATSKLIANDAMELSLLISDNLDLDSTYTALGIFARAELLFYRNKYDEAWATLDSIQMLSLWHSLNDDVLFKRAEIMMKKGKYNEADNLLDKLVTMYPYDLLADDALWLRADMMENHFKDIVRAKELYEKILFDYPGSLYTIEARKRFRILRGDMTN
;
A
#
# COMPACT_ATOMS: atom_id res chain seq x y z
N MET A 1 -15.69 -5.72 21.06
CA MET A 1 -14.23 -5.53 21.23
C MET A 1 -13.60 -6.24 20.04
N VAL A 2 -13.41 -5.50 18.95
CA VAL A 2 -13.12 -6.04 17.61
C VAL A 2 -11.61 -6.11 17.45
N CYS A 3 -11.06 -7.32 17.36
CA CYS A 3 -9.65 -7.57 17.12
C CYS A 3 -9.32 -7.33 15.64
N ILE A 4 -8.41 -6.39 15.39
CA ILE A 4 -7.76 -6.18 14.10
C ILE A 4 -6.54 -7.12 14.11
N ILE A 5 -6.59 -8.19 13.30
CA ILE A 5 -5.48 -9.10 13.07
C ILE A 5 -5.20 -9.08 11.57
N SER A 6 -4.20 -8.30 11.18
CA SER A 6 -3.44 -8.56 9.95
C SER A 6 -2.64 -9.85 10.17
N MET A 7 -2.49 -10.75 9.18
CA MET A 7 -1.16 -11.21 8.74
C MET A 7 -1.06 -12.30 7.64
N SER A 8 -0.07 -12.04 6.77
CA SER A 8 0.87 -12.88 6.00
C SER A 8 0.46 -14.19 5.34
N VAL A 9 0.41 -14.12 4.01
CA VAL A 9 0.90 -15.15 3.08
C VAL A 9 2.40 -14.87 2.84
N ASN A 10 3.22 -15.92 2.69
CA ASN A 10 4.65 -15.83 2.38
C ASN A 10 4.95 -14.95 1.15
N ALA A 11 5.31 -13.69 1.40
CA ALA A 11 6.17 -12.88 0.55
C ALA A 11 6.96 -11.95 1.49
N MET A 12 8.29 -12.03 1.41
CA MET A 12 9.22 -11.26 2.21
C MET A 12 9.04 -9.76 1.92
N LYS A 13 8.19 -9.05 2.68
CA LYS A 13 8.02 -7.59 2.61
C LYS A 13 8.56 -6.94 3.88
N SER A 14 9.75 -6.36 3.77
CA SER A 14 10.29 -5.41 4.74
C SER A 14 9.64 -4.05 4.47
N TYR A 15 8.70 -3.63 5.32
CA TYR A 15 8.19 -2.25 5.31
C TYR A 15 8.89 -1.43 6.38
N PHE A 16 9.65 -0.43 5.96
CA PHE A 16 10.10 0.66 6.82
C PHE A 16 8.96 1.67 7.05
N TYR A 17 8.92 2.21 8.26
CA TYR A 17 7.88 3.05 8.85
C TYR A 17 7.63 4.39 8.13
N ILE A 18 6.34 4.73 7.92
CA ILE A 18 5.83 6.11 7.74
C ILE A 18 4.60 6.25 8.67
N PRO A 19 4.47 7.31 9.49
CA PRO A 19 3.46 7.37 10.55
C PRO A 19 2.05 7.60 9.99
N PHE A 20 1.12 6.71 10.36
CA PHE A 20 -0.30 6.81 10.05
C PHE A 20 -0.96 7.88 10.93
N ILE A 21 -1.49 8.94 10.32
CA ILE A 21 -2.34 9.93 10.98
C ILE A 21 -3.79 9.45 10.87
N LEU A 22 -4.46 9.35 12.02
CA LEU A 22 -5.88 9.01 12.17
C LEU A 22 -6.77 9.95 11.34
N LEU A 23 -7.43 9.39 10.31
CA LEU A 23 -8.42 10.07 9.48
C LEU A 23 -9.82 9.79 10.04
N PHE A 24 -10.51 10.86 10.43
CA PHE A 24 -11.94 10.82 10.81
C PHE A 24 -12.79 10.63 9.55
N LEU A 25 -13.63 9.58 9.55
CA LEU A 25 -14.64 9.31 8.53
C LEU A 25 -15.71 10.41 8.51
N GLY A 26 -15.83 11.12 7.39
CA GLY A 26 -16.94 12.02 7.07
C GLY A 26 -17.70 11.51 5.84
N TYR A 27 -19.00 11.28 6.00
CA TYR A 27 -19.93 10.95 4.92
C TYR A 27 -19.99 12.09 3.89
N ALA A 28 -19.88 11.79 2.60
CA ALA A 28 -20.11 12.74 1.51
C ALA A 28 -21.62 12.81 1.16
N PRO A 29 -22.26 13.99 1.17
CA PRO A 29 -23.55 14.19 0.53
C PRO A 29 -23.39 14.71 -0.91
N LEU A 30 -24.41 14.45 -1.73
CA LEU A 30 -24.57 15.00 -3.07
C LEU A 30 -24.47 16.53 -3.09
N TYR A 31 -23.81 17.06 -4.14
CA TYR A 31 -23.53 18.48 -4.36
C TYR A 31 -24.81 19.34 -4.44
N GLY A 32 -25.16 19.96 -3.32
CA GLY A 32 -25.85 21.24 -3.22
C GLY A 32 -24.91 22.27 -2.60
N GLN A 33 -25.25 23.57 -2.67
CA GLN A 33 -24.46 24.66 -2.06
C GLN A 33 -23.91 24.26 -0.68
N ASP A 34 -22.60 24.39 -0.47
CA ASP A 34 -21.94 24.07 0.80
C ASP A 34 -22.56 24.91 1.93
N ILE A 35 -23.42 24.28 2.73
CA ILE A 35 -23.93 24.83 3.98
C ILE A 35 -22.72 25.01 4.91
N PRO A 36 -22.54 26.18 5.57
CA PRO A 36 -21.42 26.37 6.49
C PRO A 36 -21.39 25.26 7.55
N ALA A 37 -20.26 24.54 7.64
CA ALA A 37 -20.07 23.45 8.60
C ALA A 37 -20.08 23.97 10.06
N PHE A 38 -20.76 23.25 10.95
CA PHE A 38 -20.97 23.60 12.36
C PHE A 38 -19.78 23.17 13.25
N PRO A 39 -19.10 24.08 13.98
CA PRO A 39 -18.29 23.69 15.11
C PRO A 39 -19.17 23.45 16.36
N LYS A 40 -18.85 22.41 17.14
CA LYS A 40 -19.46 22.17 18.45
C LYS A 40 -18.97 23.24 19.43
N ALA A 41 -19.90 23.98 20.04
CA ALA A 41 -19.57 24.93 21.10
C ALA A 41 -19.03 24.15 22.32
N GLU A 42 -17.77 24.39 22.69
CA GLU A 42 -17.16 23.84 23.90
C GLU A 42 -17.77 24.46 25.16
N THR A 43 -17.84 23.61 26.19
CA THR A 43 -18.52 23.83 27.46
C THR A 43 -17.93 24.98 28.29
N ALA A 44 -18.77 25.91 28.71
CA ALA A 44 -18.53 26.75 29.88
C ALA A 44 -19.73 26.67 30.83
N ILE A 45 -19.45 26.30 32.09
CA ILE A 45 -20.41 26.00 33.15
C ILE A 45 -20.89 27.28 33.86
N ASN A 46 -22.19 27.29 34.17
CA ASN A 46 -22.92 28.10 35.15
C ASN A 46 -23.02 29.62 34.97
N LYS A 47 -24.17 30.04 34.42
CA LYS A 47 -25.09 31.02 35.04
C LYS A 47 -26.48 30.86 34.39
N LYS A 48 -27.55 30.96 35.20
CA LYS A 48 -28.97 30.97 34.76
C LYS A 48 -29.11 31.76 33.45
N GLN A 49 -29.48 31.12 32.34
CA GLN A 49 -29.68 31.82 31.08
C GLN A 49 -30.85 31.23 30.30
N GLU A 50 -31.60 32.14 29.68
CA GLU A 50 -32.56 31.90 28.60
C GLU A 50 -32.08 30.83 27.60
N PRO A 51 -32.99 30.17 26.85
CA PRO A 51 -32.56 29.29 25.76
C PRO A 51 -31.53 30.02 24.89
N ASP A 52 -30.35 29.41 24.77
CA ASP A 52 -29.20 29.98 24.08
C ASP A 52 -29.64 30.43 22.68
N LYS A 53 -29.74 31.76 22.48
CA LYS A 53 -30.25 32.37 21.26
C LYS A 53 -29.56 31.81 20.01
N GLU A 54 -28.30 31.40 20.13
CA GLU A 54 -27.52 30.79 19.06
C GLU A 54 -28.04 29.40 18.68
N LYS A 55 -28.34 28.56 19.68
CA LYS A 55 -28.88 27.21 19.45
C LYS A 55 -30.26 27.28 18.81
N LEU A 56 -31.09 28.20 19.28
CA LEU A 56 -32.43 28.40 18.73
C LEU A 56 -32.39 28.94 17.29
N ALA A 57 -31.52 29.91 17.00
CA ALA A 57 -31.33 30.43 15.65
C ALA A 57 -30.83 29.34 14.68
N ALA A 58 -29.87 28.52 15.11
CA ALA A 58 -29.35 27.40 14.33
C ALA A 58 -30.40 26.30 14.09
N GLU A 59 -31.29 26.05 15.07
CA GLU A 59 -32.42 25.14 14.91
C GLU A 59 -33.42 25.65 13.86
N TYR A 60 -33.76 26.94 13.89
CA TYR A 60 -34.65 27.52 12.88
C TYR A 60 -34.07 27.43 11.47
N VAL A 61 -32.78 27.70 11.27
CA VAL A 61 -32.14 27.53 9.96
C VAL A 61 -32.18 26.07 9.49
N ARG A 62 -31.94 25.11 10.40
CA ARG A 62 -31.99 23.67 10.08
C ARG A 62 -33.39 23.23 9.67
N ASN A 63 -34.42 23.80 10.30
CA ASN A 63 -35.82 23.55 9.99
C ASN A 63 -36.34 24.40 8.80
N ARG A 64 -35.49 25.23 8.18
CA ARG A 64 -35.85 26.19 7.12
C ARG A 64 -36.87 27.25 7.55
N ASP A 65 -37.01 27.50 8.85
CA ASP A 65 -37.83 28.56 9.45
C ASP A 65 -37.11 29.92 9.36
N PHE A 66 -36.82 30.38 8.15
CA PHE A 66 -35.98 31.57 7.92
C PHE A 66 -36.58 32.87 8.49
N GLU A 67 -37.91 32.98 8.54
CA GLU A 67 -38.60 34.14 9.12
C GLU A 67 -38.30 34.34 10.61
N LYS A 68 -38.13 33.24 11.36
CA LYS A 68 -37.76 33.30 12.78
C LYS A 68 -36.26 33.41 12.95
N ALA A 69 -35.51 32.66 12.12
CA ALA A 69 -34.05 32.69 12.14
C ALA A 69 -33.48 34.09 11.87
N VAL A 70 -34.03 34.81 10.88
CA VAL A 70 -33.51 36.13 10.47
C VAL A 70 -33.58 37.15 11.62
N LEU A 71 -34.64 37.11 12.45
CA LEU A 71 -34.79 38.01 13.59
C LEU A 71 -33.73 37.73 14.66
N LEU A 72 -33.47 36.46 14.96
CA LEU A 72 -32.46 36.08 15.95
C LEU A 72 -31.04 36.36 15.44
N TYR A 73 -30.74 36.06 14.18
CA TYR A 73 -29.43 36.35 13.61
C TYR A 73 -29.19 37.85 13.43
N GLU A 74 -30.22 38.66 13.16
CA GLU A 74 -30.10 40.12 13.17
C GLU A 74 -29.72 40.64 14.56
N GLN A 75 -30.38 40.14 15.61
CA GLN A 75 -30.05 40.50 17.00
C GLN A 75 -28.62 40.08 17.35
N LEU A 76 -28.28 38.81 17.12
CA LEU A 76 -26.94 38.27 17.39
C LEU A 76 -25.85 39.04 16.65
N PHE A 77 -26.10 39.39 15.39
CA PHE A 77 -25.18 40.19 14.60
C PHE A 77 -25.02 41.61 15.15
N ASN A 78 -26.10 42.26 15.56
CA ASN A 78 -26.04 43.60 16.15
C ASN A 78 -25.39 43.60 17.56
N GLU A 79 -25.59 42.54 18.35
CA GLU A 79 -25.03 42.41 19.70
C GLU A 79 -23.53 42.08 19.67
N LYS A 80 -23.12 41.13 18.83
CA LYS A 80 -21.76 40.56 18.85
C LYS A 80 -20.87 41.00 17.69
N GLY A 81 -21.45 41.45 16.58
CA GLY A 81 -20.71 41.98 15.43
C GLY A 81 -19.79 41.00 14.70
N THR A 82 -19.88 39.69 14.94
CA THR A 82 -18.96 38.72 14.33
C THR A 82 -19.36 38.38 12.89
N HIS A 83 -18.36 38.08 12.05
CA HIS A 83 -18.57 37.64 10.67
C HIS A 83 -19.41 36.37 10.56
N PHE A 84 -19.36 35.53 11.58
CA PHE A 84 -20.18 34.32 11.66
C PHE A 84 -21.68 34.63 11.63
N TYR A 85 -22.18 35.48 12.54
CA TYR A 85 -23.62 35.82 12.57
C TYR A 85 -24.04 36.64 11.35
N TYR A 86 -23.13 37.46 10.82
CA TYR A 86 -23.35 38.16 9.56
C TYR A 86 -23.69 37.19 8.42
N ASN A 87 -22.88 36.14 8.21
CA ASN A 87 -23.12 35.17 7.14
C ASN A 87 -24.50 34.53 7.25
N TYR A 88 -24.90 34.12 8.45
CA TYR A 88 -26.23 33.52 8.68
C TYR A 88 -27.36 34.51 8.50
N TYR A 89 -27.19 35.75 8.93
CA TYR A 89 -28.19 36.80 8.72
C TYR A 89 -28.41 37.06 7.22
N ILE A 90 -27.33 37.23 6.45
CA ILE A 90 -27.41 37.41 5.00
C ILE A 90 -27.99 36.18 4.31
N TYR A 91 -27.61 34.97 4.73
CA TYR A 91 -28.17 33.73 4.21
C TYR A 91 -29.69 33.66 4.42
N CYS A 92 -30.19 33.95 5.62
CA CYS A 92 -31.63 33.97 5.89
C CYS A 92 -32.35 35.01 5.02
N LEU A 93 -31.76 36.20 4.82
CA LEU A 93 -32.34 37.22 3.95
C LEU A 93 -32.39 36.80 2.48
N ILE A 94 -31.39 36.06 2.01
CA ILE A 94 -31.36 35.50 0.65
C ILE A 94 -32.48 34.47 0.47
N GLU A 95 -32.63 33.54 1.41
CA GLU A 95 -33.68 32.51 1.38
C GLU A 95 -35.09 33.12 1.44
N LEU A 96 -35.25 34.22 2.17
CA LEU A 96 -36.49 35.02 2.21
C LEU A 96 -36.66 35.94 0.99
N GLN A 97 -35.70 35.99 0.07
CA GLN A 97 -35.66 36.90 -1.07
C GLN A 97 -35.75 38.39 -0.70
N ASP A 98 -35.39 38.77 0.53
CA ASP A 98 -35.35 40.16 1.00
C ASP A 98 -34.00 40.82 0.65
N TYR A 99 -33.73 40.89 -0.65
CA TYR A 99 -32.50 41.44 -1.21
C TYR A 99 -32.27 42.90 -0.80
N LYS A 100 -33.36 43.65 -0.59
CA LYS A 100 -33.30 45.06 -0.16
C LYS A 100 -32.72 45.19 1.25
N LYS A 101 -33.16 44.35 2.20
CA LYS A 101 -32.54 44.35 3.54
C LYS A 101 -31.13 43.80 3.51
N ALA A 102 -30.85 42.78 2.69
CA ALA A 102 -29.50 42.24 2.54
C ALA A 102 -28.52 43.33 2.07
N LEU A 103 -28.85 44.08 1.01
CA LEU A 103 -28.04 45.17 0.50
C LEU A 103 -27.80 46.27 1.56
N LYS A 104 -28.80 46.61 2.36
CA LYS A 104 -28.64 47.59 3.45
C LYS A 104 -27.65 47.10 4.51
N ALA A 105 -27.74 45.83 4.89
CA ALA A 105 -26.85 45.22 5.86
C ALA A 105 -25.40 45.15 5.34
N ILE A 106 -25.22 44.74 4.08
CA ILE A 106 -23.93 44.72 3.39
C ILE A 106 -23.33 46.12 3.30
N THR A 107 -24.11 47.13 2.91
CA THR A 107 -23.66 48.53 2.81
C THR A 107 -23.17 49.07 4.15
N LYS A 108 -23.82 48.68 5.26
CA LYS A 108 -23.38 49.05 6.62
C LYS A 108 -21.99 48.46 6.89
N GLN A 109 -21.75 47.21 6.50
CA GLN A 109 -20.46 46.55 6.69
C GLN A 109 -19.35 47.13 5.79
N GLN A 110 -19.64 47.46 4.54
CA GLN A 110 -18.68 48.15 3.67
C GLN A 110 -18.23 49.50 4.27
N LYS A 111 -19.15 50.26 4.87
CA LYS A 111 -18.83 51.54 5.53
C LYS A 111 -17.97 51.37 6.77
N SER A 112 -18.26 50.35 7.58
CA SER A 112 -17.50 50.07 8.80
C SER A 112 -16.15 49.42 8.51
N ASN A 113 -16.02 48.70 7.39
CA ASN A 113 -14.85 47.92 7.02
C ASN A 113 -14.46 48.16 5.55
N PRO A 114 -14.05 49.38 5.17
CA PRO A 114 -13.83 49.76 3.77
C PRO A 114 -12.71 48.96 3.08
N ASN A 115 -11.80 48.36 3.84
CA ASN A 115 -10.70 47.54 3.32
C ASN A 115 -11.07 46.05 3.15
N ASN A 116 -12.25 45.62 3.61
CA ASN A 116 -12.70 44.24 3.52
C ASN A 116 -13.59 44.03 2.28
N LEU A 117 -12.95 43.65 1.18
CA LEU A 117 -13.59 43.51 -0.13
C LEU A 117 -14.58 42.34 -0.23
N ARG A 118 -14.65 41.46 0.78
CA ARG A 118 -15.74 40.46 0.90
C ARG A 118 -17.11 41.15 0.88
N TYR A 119 -17.16 42.34 1.49
CA TYR A 119 -18.22 43.36 1.39
C TYR A 119 -18.85 43.46 0.00
N ASP A 120 -18.00 43.84 -0.94
CA ASP A 120 -18.37 44.07 -2.32
C ASP A 120 -18.74 42.76 -3.04
N VAL A 121 -18.08 41.64 -2.73
CA VAL A 121 -18.46 40.33 -3.30
C VAL A 121 -19.87 39.92 -2.88
N ASP A 122 -20.23 40.13 -1.60
CA ASP A 122 -21.58 39.83 -1.13
C ASP A 122 -22.63 40.73 -1.81
N GLU A 123 -22.34 42.02 -2.00
CA GLU A 123 -23.22 42.94 -2.75
C GLU A 123 -23.40 42.49 -4.21
N GLY A 124 -22.31 42.19 -4.90
CA GLY A 124 -22.36 41.70 -6.28
C GLY A 124 -23.13 40.39 -6.40
N TYR A 125 -23.00 39.49 -5.43
CA TYR A 125 -23.76 38.24 -5.38
C TYR A 125 -25.27 38.49 -5.19
N ILE A 126 -25.67 39.45 -4.35
CA ILE A 126 -27.11 39.81 -4.22
C ILE A 126 -27.66 40.32 -5.54
N TYR A 127 -26.94 41.17 -6.27
CA TYR A 127 -27.36 41.62 -7.60
C TYR A 127 -27.39 40.47 -8.62
N LEU A 128 -26.49 39.50 -8.51
CA LEU A 128 -26.44 38.34 -9.40
C LEU A 128 -27.72 37.50 -9.24
N ILE A 129 -28.06 37.14 -8.01
CA ILE A 129 -29.23 36.29 -7.73
C ILE A 129 -30.56 37.05 -7.89
N SER A 130 -30.55 38.39 -7.84
CA SER A 130 -31.74 39.22 -8.16
C SER A 130 -31.95 39.44 -9.66
N GLY A 131 -31.07 38.91 -10.52
CA GLY A 131 -31.15 39.01 -11.98
C GLY A 131 -30.49 40.26 -12.59
N GLU A 132 -29.80 41.07 -11.79
CA GLU A 132 -29.16 42.32 -12.20
C GLU A 132 -27.68 42.13 -12.60
N LEU A 133 -27.43 41.24 -13.57
CA LEU A 133 -26.09 40.79 -13.99
C LEU A 133 -25.09 41.93 -14.28
N VAL A 134 -25.54 43.00 -14.96
CA VAL A 134 -24.67 44.14 -15.29
C VAL A 134 -24.18 44.86 -14.03
N LYS A 135 -25.04 44.99 -13.02
CA LYS A 135 -24.66 45.60 -11.74
C LYS A 135 -23.75 44.67 -10.95
N ALA A 136 -24.07 43.38 -10.90
CA ALA A 136 -23.24 42.38 -10.25
C ALA A 136 -21.80 42.41 -10.76
N ASN A 137 -21.61 42.33 -12.09
CA ASN A 137 -20.28 42.37 -12.71
C ASN A 137 -19.56 43.68 -12.41
N LYS A 138 -20.24 44.83 -12.46
CA LYS A 138 -19.64 46.12 -12.11
C LYS A 138 -19.12 46.17 -10.66
N ILE A 139 -19.84 45.54 -9.72
CA ILE A 139 -19.41 45.45 -8.33
C ILE A 139 -18.24 44.47 -8.18
N PHE A 140 -18.28 43.31 -8.85
CA PHE A 140 -17.16 42.36 -8.85
C PHE A 140 -15.89 42.96 -9.45
N ASP A 141 -15.99 43.66 -10.58
CA ASP A 141 -14.89 44.41 -11.20
C ASP A 141 -14.33 45.45 -10.22
N LYS A 142 -15.20 46.21 -9.55
CA LYS A 142 -14.76 47.19 -8.53
C LYS A 142 -14.00 46.52 -7.39
N ALA A 143 -14.48 45.37 -6.89
CA ALA A 143 -13.79 44.63 -5.84
C ALA A 143 -12.42 44.12 -6.32
N PHE A 144 -12.37 43.58 -7.54
CA PHE A 144 -11.18 43.07 -8.18
C PHE A 144 -10.14 44.16 -8.49
N GLU A 145 -10.57 45.36 -8.89
CA GLU A 145 -9.67 46.48 -9.17
C GLU A 145 -9.10 47.12 -7.91
N ASN A 146 -9.85 47.12 -6.81
CA ASN A 146 -9.40 47.68 -5.53
C ASN A 146 -8.60 46.68 -4.67
N ILE A 147 -8.25 45.52 -5.19
CA ILE A 147 -7.48 44.52 -4.46
C ILE A 147 -6.10 45.07 -4.05
N GLY A 148 -5.77 44.92 -2.77
CA GLY A 148 -4.46 45.32 -2.26
C GLY A 148 -3.36 44.31 -2.59
N SER A 149 -2.11 44.75 -2.48
CA SER A 149 -0.91 43.96 -2.85
C SER A 149 -0.38 43.13 -1.67
N THR A 150 -1.28 42.57 -0.84
CA THR A 150 -0.91 41.65 0.25
C THR A 150 -1.55 40.28 0.06
N ALA A 151 -0.82 39.21 0.41
CA ALA A 151 -1.29 37.85 0.20
C ALA A 151 -2.61 37.55 0.93
N ASN A 152 -2.80 38.12 2.12
CA ASN A 152 -4.04 37.98 2.89
C ASN A 152 -5.22 38.60 2.15
N GLN A 153 -5.08 39.83 1.63
CA GLN A 153 -6.17 40.48 0.89
C GLN A 153 -6.54 39.73 -0.39
N ILE A 154 -5.54 39.21 -1.11
CA ILE A 154 -5.75 38.38 -2.30
C ILE A 154 -6.54 37.12 -1.95
N ARG A 155 -6.08 36.37 -0.93
CA ARG A 155 -6.76 35.15 -0.45
C ARG A 155 -8.16 35.45 0.05
N ASP A 156 -8.35 36.51 0.82
CA ASP A 156 -9.65 36.87 1.39
C ASP A 156 -10.66 37.19 0.30
N LEU A 157 -10.26 37.96 -0.73
CA LEU A 157 -11.13 38.28 -1.85
C LEU A 157 -11.45 37.03 -2.70
N ALA A 158 -10.44 36.23 -3.03
CA ALA A 158 -10.65 35.02 -3.83
C ALA A 158 -11.51 34.00 -3.10
N ASN A 159 -11.31 33.83 -1.79
CA ASN A 159 -12.14 32.97 -0.95
C ASN A 159 -13.57 33.49 -0.82
N ALA A 160 -13.77 34.82 -0.80
CA ALA A 160 -15.11 35.39 -0.84
C ALA A 160 -15.83 35.05 -2.15
N PHE A 161 -15.15 35.19 -3.29
CA PHE A 161 -15.70 34.78 -4.59
C PHE A 161 -16.01 33.28 -4.64
N ASN A 162 -15.08 32.44 -4.21
CA ASN A 162 -15.26 30.98 -4.20
C ASN A 162 -16.41 30.56 -3.27
N TYR A 163 -16.56 31.20 -2.11
CA TYR A 163 -17.67 30.97 -1.19
C TYR A 163 -19.04 31.28 -1.83
N ARG A 164 -19.11 32.25 -2.74
CA ARG A 164 -20.32 32.61 -3.50
C ARG A 164 -20.46 31.83 -4.81
N GLY A 165 -19.69 30.76 -5.00
CA GLY A 165 -19.69 29.95 -6.22
C GLY A 165 -19.13 30.68 -7.45
N GLN A 166 -18.48 31.82 -7.28
CA GLN A 166 -17.92 32.64 -8.36
C GLN A 166 -16.47 32.22 -8.63
N SER A 167 -16.27 30.96 -9.00
CA SER A 167 -14.95 30.34 -9.16
C SER A 167 -14.07 31.06 -10.19
N ASP A 168 -14.63 31.54 -11.29
CA ASP A 168 -13.88 32.28 -12.32
C ASP A 168 -13.32 33.60 -11.79
N TRP A 169 -14.07 34.29 -10.93
CA TRP A 169 -13.59 35.51 -10.25
C TRP A 169 -12.53 35.19 -9.20
N ALA A 170 -12.66 34.08 -8.49
CA ALA A 170 -11.62 33.60 -7.57
C ALA A 170 -10.31 33.30 -8.32
N ILE A 171 -10.38 32.62 -9.47
CA ILE A 171 -9.23 32.34 -10.33
C ILE A 171 -8.60 33.65 -10.81
N LYS A 172 -9.39 34.58 -11.38
CA LYS A 172 -8.90 35.91 -11.80
C LYS A 172 -8.16 36.62 -10.66
N THR A 173 -8.73 36.57 -9.45
CA THR A 173 -8.17 37.20 -8.26
C THR A 173 -6.80 36.64 -7.90
N TYR A 174 -6.65 35.31 -7.87
CA TYR A 174 -5.35 34.68 -7.62
C TYR A 174 -4.33 34.93 -8.74
N LEU A 175 -4.77 34.94 -10.01
CA LEU A 175 -3.91 35.27 -11.14
C LEU A 175 -3.40 36.72 -11.07
N LYS A 176 -4.26 37.68 -10.70
CA LYS A 176 -3.83 39.06 -10.40
C LYS A 176 -2.88 39.09 -9.21
N GLY A 177 -3.12 38.26 -8.20
CA GLY A 177 -2.21 38.08 -7.07
C GLY A 177 -0.80 37.65 -7.47
N LYS A 178 -0.67 36.69 -8.39
CA LYS A 178 0.64 36.28 -8.94
C LYS A 178 1.40 37.44 -9.62
N ILE A 179 0.68 38.38 -10.23
CA ILE A 179 1.27 39.56 -10.86
C ILE A 179 1.66 40.61 -9.80
N LEU A 180 0.81 40.84 -8.81
CA LEU A 180 1.02 41.85 -7.77
C LEU A 180 2.10 41.45 -6.75
N ILE A 181 2.24 40.15 -6.47
CA ILE A 181 3.21 39.62 -5.51
C ILE A 181 3.90 38.39 -6.10
N PRO A 182 4.86 38.56 -7.02
CA PRO A 182 5.51 37.46 -7.71
C PRO A 182 6.22 36.47 -6.77
N ASP A 183 6.72 36.95 -5.64
CA ASP A 183 7.46 36.14 -4.66
C ASP A 183 6.55 35.27 -3.77
N HIS A 184 5.22 35.42 -3.86
CA HIS A 184 4.28 34.65 -3.05
C HIS A 184 3.47 33.67 -3.92
N PRO A 185 3.62 32.34 -3.75
CA PRO A 185 2.93 31.36 -4.58
C PRO A 185 1.45 31.22 -4.19
N PHE A 186 0.56 31.41 -5.17
CA PHE A 186 -0.88 31.11 -5.08
C PHE A 186 -1.27 29.82 -5.82
N ASN A 187 -0.27 29.05 -6.27
CA ASN A 187 -0.46 27.88 -7.12
C ASN A 187 -1.32 26.79 -6.46
N LEU A 188 -1.13 26.54 -5.16
CA LEU A 188 -1.94 25.55 -4.44
C LEU A 188 -3.42 25.98 -4.37
N ASP A 189 -3.66 27.28 -4.17
CA ASP A 189 -5.01 27.84 -4.10
C ASP A 189 -5.71 27.73 -5.47
N LEU A 190 -4.99 28.05 -6.56
CA LEU A 190 -5.48 27.89 -7.94
C LEU A 190 -5.73 26.42 -8.31
N ALA A 191 -4.78 25.53 -8.02
CA ALA A 191 -4.90 24.11 -8.31
C ALA A 191 -6.13 23.49 -7.62
N PHE A 192 -6.42 23.88 -6.37
CA PHE A 192 -7.62 23.44 -5.67
C PHE A 192 -8.91 23.86 -6.37
N ILE A 193 -8.99 25.11 -6.85
CA ILE A 193 -10.17 25.58 -7.60
C ILE A 193 -10.31 24.83 -8.92
N TYR A 194 -9.20 24.66 -9.66
CA TYR A 194 -9.21 23.89 -10.91
C TYR A 194 -9.63 22.43 -10.72
N GLN A 195 -9.18 21.78 -9.63
CA GLN A 195 -9.59 20.43 -9.27
C GLN A 195 -11.10 20.34 -9.05
N ARG A 196 -11.70 21.30 -8.34
CA ARG A 196 -13.17 21.35 -8.13
C ARG A 196 -13.95 21.58 -9.42
N GLN A 197 -13.35 22.29 -10.39
CA GLN A 197 -13.91 22.47 -11.72
C GLN A 197 -13.64 21.28 -12.67
N GLN A 198 -12.97 20.22 -12.20
CA GLN A 198 -12.48 19.09 -13.01
C GLN A 198 -11.55 19.52 -14.16
N ASN A 199 -10.95 20.70 -14.05
CA ASN A 199 -9.95 21.19 -15.00
C ASN A 199 -8.56 20.68 -14.59
N TYR A 200 -8.34 19.38 -14.77
CA TYR A 200 -7.13 18.70 -14.33
C TYR A 200 -5.88 19.20 -15.06
N GLU A 201 -5.98 19.61 -16.33
CA GLU A 201 -4.86 20.19 -17.07
C GLU A 201 -4.32 21.45 -16.37
N MET A 202 -5.19 22.40 -16.05
CA MET A 202 -4.78 23.62 -15.35
C MET A 202 -4.31 23.34 -13.91
N MET A 203 -4.95 22.40 -13.22
CA MET A 203 -4.51 21.95 -11.90
C MET A 203 -3.07 21.38 -11.93
N PHE A 204 -2.76 20.48 -12.87
CA PHE A 204 -1.42 19.93 -13.02
C PHE A 204 -0.40 21.02 -13.34
N ASN A 205 -0.75 21.94 -14.24
CA ASN A 205 0.13 23.06 -14.57
C ASN A 205 0.46 23.89 -13.33
N GLU A 206 -0.53 24.23 -12.52
CA GLU A 206 -0.31 25.01 -11.30
C GLU A 206 0.61 24.30 -10.29
N TYR A 207 0.40 23.00 -10.07
CA TYR A 207 1.27 22.21 -9.20
C TYR A 207 2.70 22.12 -9.71
N LEU A 208 2.89 21.95 -11.02
CA LEU A 208 4.22 21.85 -11.62
C LEU A 208 4.91 23.22 -11.70
N ASP A 209 4.17 24.30 -11.95
CA ASP A 209 4.67 25.67 -11.90
C ASP A 209 5.12 26.05 -10.48
N LEU A 210 4.50 25.48 -9.43
CA LEU A 210 4.94 25.70 -8.05
C LEU A 210 6.36 25.18 -7.82
N LEU A 211 6.76 24.09 -8.49
CA LEU A 211 8.11 23.53 -8.36
C LEU A 211 9.17 24.40 -9.04
N ASP A 212 8.79 25.18 -10.04
CA ASP A 212 9.65 26.21 -10.62
C ASP A 212 9.94 27.35 -9.64
N ILE A 213 9.01 27.63 -8.72
CA ILE A 213 9.10 28.70 -7.72
C ILE A 213 9.82 28.20 -6.45
N ASP A 214 9.38 27.06 -5.91
CA ASP A 214 9.86 26.50 -4.66
C ASP A 214 9.92 24.96 -4.71
N GLN A 215 11.13 24.46 -4.99
CA GLN A 215 11.41 23.03 -5.09
C GLN A 215 11.18 22.29 -3.75
N SER A 216 11.23 22.99 -2.61
CA SER A 216 10.97 22.38 -1.29
C SER A 216 9.52 21.89 -1.14
N LYS A 217 8.61 22.32 -2.03
CA LYS A 217 7.21 21.90 -2.07
C LYS A 217 6.97 20.58 -2.80
N ILE A 218 7.99 19.92 -3.32
CA ILE A 218 7.83 18.67 -4.10
C ILE A 218 7.00 17.61 -3.37
N GLU A 219 7.24 17.39 -2.07
CA GLU A 219 6.47 16.41 -1.29
C GLU A 219 5.01 16.84 -1.07
N THR A 220 4.75 18.15 -0.94
CA THR A 220 3.38 18.67 -0.87
C THR A 220 2.66 18.44 -2.20
N VAL A 221 3.33 18.69 -3.32
CA VAL A 221 2.79 18.47 -4.67
C VAL A 221 2.51 16.98 -4.91
N LYS A 222 3.44 16.08 -4.58
CA LYS A 222 3.24 14.63 -4.66
C LYS A 222 2.01 14.17 -3.89
N SER A 223 1.86 14.61 -2.63
CA SER A 223 0.70 14.26 -1.80
C SER A 223 -0.63 14.74 -2.41
N ARG A 224 -0.66 15.97 -2.94
CA ARG A 224 -1.86 16.51 -3.60
C ARG A 224 -2.20 15.76 -4.89
N LEU A 225 -1.21 15.48 -5.72
CA LEU A 225 -1.39 14.72 -6.95
C LEU A 225 -1.85 13.29 -6.65
N GLN A 226 -1.27 12.63 -5.65
CA GLN A 226 -1.70 11.29 -5.25
C GLN A 226 -3.19 11.26 -4.87
N SER A 227 -3.65 12.25 -4.11
CA SER A 227 -5.07 12.38 -3.77
C SER A 227 -5.95 12.75 -4.97
N ALA A 228 -5.44 13.49 -5.95
CA ALA A 228 -6.20 13.89 -7.13
C ALA A 228 -6.30 12.76 -8.18
N LEU A 229 -5.40 11.79 -8.11
CA LEU A 229 -5.30 10.65 -9.03
C LEU A 229 -5.90 9.36 -8.44
N SER A 230 -6.33 9.36 -7.17
CA SER A 230 -6.80 8.16 -6.48
C SER A 230 -8.09 7.57 -7.06
N ASP A 231 -8.91 8.38 -7.73
CA ASP A 231 -10.18 8.02 -8.36
C ASP A 231 -10.06 7.84 -9.89
N ASP A 232 -8.85 7.77 -10.44
CA ASP A 232 -8.59 7.68 -11.88
C ASP A 232 -8.65 6.25 -12.42
N THR A 233 -9.84 5.65 -12.44
CA THR A 233 -10.03 4.25 -12.84
C THR A 233 -9.69 3.97 -14.32
N GLU A 234 -9.90 4.95 -15.19
CA GLU A 234 -9.66 4.83 -16.63
C GLU A 234 -8.24 5.25 -17.03
N GLY A 235 -7.44 5.78 -16.08
CA GLY A 235 -6.05 6.19 -16.30
C GLY A 235 -5.89 7.50 -17.09
N GLU A 236 -6.97 8.22 -17.39
CA GLU A 236 -6.92 9.45 -18.18
C GLU A 236 -6.15 10.56 -17.48
N LYS A 237 -6.40 10.76 -16.17
CA LYS A 237 -5.72 11.82 -15.39
C LYS A 237 -4.23 11.51 -15.24
N ASN A 238 -3.88 10.25 -15.01
CA ASN A 238 -2.50 9.79 -14.94
C ASN A 238 -1.77 10.03 -16.27
N GLU A 239 -2.40 9.68 -17.40
CA GLU A 239 -1.82 9.90 -18.72
C GLU A 239 -1.66 11.40 -19.05
N MET A 240 -2.61 12.25 -18.63
CA MET A 240 -2.48 13.71 -18.76
C MET A 240 -1.27 14.25 -17.99
N LEU A 241 -1.10 13.85 -16.72
CA LEU A 241 0.05 14.26 -15.92
C LEU A 241 1.37 13.77 -16.54
N ARG A 242 1.42 12.51 -17.00
CA ARG A 242 2.59 11.94 -17.67
C ARG A 242 3.00 12.74 -18.91
N LYS A 243 2.04 13.06 -19.78
CA LYS A 243 2.28 13.89 -20.97
C LYS A 243 2.82 15.27 -20.61
N GLU A 244 2.25 15.90 -19.59
CA GLU A 244 2.69 17.22 -19.15
C GLU A 244 4.11 17.21 -18.59
N LEU A 245 4.45 16.23 -17.75
CA LEU A 245 5.81 16.04 -17.24
C LEU A 245 6.81 15.83 -18.37
N LEU A 246 6.50 14.95 -19.33
CA LEU A 246 7.35 14.72 -20.50
C LEU A 246 7.57 16.00 -21.32
N ARG A 247 6.52 16.79 -21.54
CA ARG A 247 6.60 18.07 -22.24
C ARG A 247 7.52 19.06 -21.52
N ARG A 248 7.46 19.13 -20.19
CA ARG A 248 8.31 20.02 -19.39
C ARG A 248 9.77 19.56 -19.36
N ILE A 249 10.01 18.26 -19.23
CA ILE A 249 11.36 17.68 -19.31
C ILE A 249 12.00 17.97 -20.66
N GLN A 250 11.26 17.84 -21.77
CA GLN A 250 11.77 18.17 -23.10
C GLN A 250 12.13 19.65 -23.27
N ARG A 251 11.34 20.55 -22.67
CA ARG A 251 11.55 22.01 -22.77
C ARG A 251 12.67 22.51 -21.87
N ALA A 252 12.79 21.96 -20.66
CA ALA A 252 13.76 22.40 -19.66
C ALA A 252 14.42 21.17 -19.02
N PRO A 253 15.29 20.46 -19.76
CA PRO A 253 15.85 19.20 -19.29
C PRO A 253 16.65 19.40 -18.01
N ASP A 254 17.34 20.53 -17.83
CA ASP A 254 18.12 20.90 -16.65
C ASP A 254 17.34 20.96 -15.34
N LYS A 255 16.02 21.10 -15.40
CA LYS A 255 15.13 21.06 -14.23
C LYS A 255 14.86 19.61 -13.81
N THR A 256 15.75 19.07 -12.96
CA THR A 256 15.72 17.66 -12.53
C THR A 256 14.42 17.27 -11.83
N TYR A 257 13.80 18.16 -11.07
CA TYR A 257 12.57 17.88 -10.32
C TYR A 257 11.41 17.42 -11.21
N PHE A 258 11.32 17.82 -12.48
CA PHE A 258 10.30 17.26 -13.39
C PHE A 258 10.59 15.79 -13.73
N SER A 259 11.86 15.45 -13.91
CA SER A 259 12.27 14.05 -14.12
C SER A 259 12.05 13.24 -12.84
N GLU A 260 12.31 13.80 -11.65
CA GLU A 260 12.03 13.17 -10.37
C GLU A 260 10.52 12.94 -10.16
N MET A 261 9.68 13.90 -10.54
CA MET A 261 8.23 13.74 -10.53
C MET A 261 7.77 12.66 -11.50
N LEU A 262 8.39 12.54 -12.68
CA LEU A 262 8.07 11.48 -13.64
C LEU A 262 8.49 10.10 -13.12
N ILE A 263 9.65 9.97 -12.47
CA ILE A 263 10.08 8.73 -11.81
C ILE A 263 9.09 8.37 -10.71
N TRP A 264 8.75 9.32 -9.83
CA TRP A 264 7.77 9.12 -8.77
C TRP A 264 6.42 8.65 -9.32
N HIS A 265 5.90 9.34 -10.34
CA HIS A 265 4.63 9.01 -10.98
C HIS A 265 4.67 7.60 -11.60
N SER A 266 5.73 7.27 -12.33
CA SER A 266 5.91 5.94 -12.96
C SER A 266 5.95 4.83 -11.91
N VAL A 267 6.64 5.06 -10.79
CA VAL A 267 6.64 4.12 -9.65
C VAL A 267 5.24 3.91 -9.07
N GLN A 268 4.44 4.96 -8.90
CA GLN A 268 3.06 4.82 -8.42
C GLN A 268 2.18 4.01 -9.39
N GLN A 269 2.46 4.10 -10.68
CA GLN A 269 1.76 3.35 -11.73
C GLN A 269 2.34 1.94 -11.96
N HIS A 270 3.30 1.50 -11.14
CA HIS A 270 4.06 0.25 -11.35
C HIS A 270 4.78 0.15 -12.73
N ASP A 271 4.96 1.27 -13.42
CA ASP A 271 5.76 1.37 -14.65
C ASP A 271 7.25 1.54 -14.30
N PHE A 272 7.83 0.46 -13.78
CA PHE A 272 9.22 0.44 -13.34
C PHE A 272 10.21 0.60 -14.51
N GLU A 273 9.84 0.18 -15.71
CA GLU A 273 10.67 0.34 -16.90
C GLU A 273 10.85 1.81 -17.25
N MET A 274 9.75 2.59 -17.29
CA MET A 274 9.82 4.03 -17.50
C MET A 274 10.60 4.72 -16.38
N ALA A 275 10.36 4.34 -15.12
CA ALA A 275 11.10 4.87 -13.98
C ALA A 275 12.62 4.63 -14.14
N PHE A 276 13.02 3.45 -14.61
CA PHE A 276 14.42 3.10 -14.83
C PHE A 276 15.05 3.90 -15.96
N ILE A 277 14.37 4.05 -17.10
CA ILE A 277 14.84 4.85 -18.23
C ILE A 277 15.13 6.30 -17.79
N GLN A 278 14.20 6.91 -17.04
CA GLN A 278 14.36 8.29 -16.57
C GLN A 278 15.46 8.41 -15.50
N ALA A 279 15.51 7.48 -14.54
CA ALA A 279 16.55 7.48 -13.51
C ALA A 279 17.94 7.31 -14.12
N ARG A 280 18.10 6.42 -15.11
CA ARG A 280 19.36 6.21 -15.83
C ARG A 280 19.80 7.46 -16.59
N SER A 281 18.85 8.15 -17.25
CA SER A 281 19.11 9.39 -17.94
C SER A 281 19.67 10.47 -17.00
N LEU A 282 19.07 10.62 -15.81
CA LEU A 282 19.55 11.55 -14.78
C LEU A 282 20.94 11.16 -14.28
N ASP A 283 21.16 9.89 -13.93
CA ASP A 283 22.44 9.43 -13.41
C ASP A 283 23.59 9.62 -14.43
N LEU A 284 23.34 9.36 -15.72
CA LEU A 284 24.32 9.62 -16.79
C LEU A 284 24.66 11.11 -16.91
N ARG A 285 23.67 11.99 -16.76
CA ARG A 285 23.85 13.43 -16.94
C ARG A 285 24.52 14.11 -15.76
N PHE A 286 24.13 13.74 -14.54
CA PHE A 286 24.60 14.38 -13.31
C PHE A 286 25.70 13.59 -12.60
N GLN A 287 26.06 12.41 -13.13
CA GLN A 287 27.12 11.56 -12.59
C GLN A 287 26.89 11.21 -11.12
N GLU A 288 25.65 10.88 -10.75
CA GLU A 288 25.18 10.57 -9.37
C GLU A 288 25.80 9.27 -8.79
N GLN A 289 26.78 8.67 -9.45
CA GLN A 289 27.46 7.42 -9.10
C GLN A 289 26.55 6.21 -8.92
N GLY A 290 25.27 6.31 -9.29
CA GLY A 290 24.29 5.23 -9.26
C GLY A 290 23.36 5.19 -8.05
N GLN A 291 23.40 6.15 -7.11
CA GLN A 291 22.55 6.11 -5.89
C GLN A 291 21.07 5.89 -6.23
N ARG A 292 20.53 6.71 -7.13
CA ARG A 292 19.11 6.65 -7.55
C ARG A 292 18.75 5.34 -8.24
N ILE A 293 19.67 4.79 -9.03
CA ILE A 293 19.46 3.52 -9.71
C ILE A 293 19.45 2.38 -8.70
N TYR A 294 20.33 2.42 -7.70
CA TYR A 294 20.40 1.40 -6.66
C TYR A 294 19.11 1.38 -5.83
N GLU A 295 18.61 2.54 -5.43
CA GLU A 295 17.32 2.68 -4.74
C GLU A 295 16.16 2.14 -5.58
N LEU A 296 16.11 2.48 -6.86
CA LEU A 296 15.09 1.99 -7.78
C LEU A 296 15.19 0.47 -7.99
N ALA A 297 16.41 -0.10 -8.07
CA ALA A 297 16.61 -1.53 -8.20
C ALA A 297 16.06 -2.28 -6.98
N ASN A 298 16.34 -1.81 -5.77
CA ASN A 298 15.81 -2.38 -4.52
C ASN A 298 14.28 -2.27 -4.43
N LEU A 299 13.71 -1.17 -4.94
CA LEU A 299 12.27 -0.99 -5.04
C LEU A 299 11.66 -2.00 -6.03
N CYS A 300 12.28 -2.17 -7.20
CA CYS A 300 11.85 -3.15 -8.20
C CYS A 300 11.91 -4.58 -7.63
N MET A 301 12.96 -4.91 -6.88
CA MET A 301 13.09 -6.20 -6.19
C MET A 301 11.93 -6.45 -5.22
N SER A 302 11.56 -5.43 -4.44
CA SER A 302 10.47 -5.52 -3.46
C SER A 302 9.08 -5.57 -4.11
N ASN A 303 8.97 -5.19 -5.39
CA ASN A 303 7.74 -5.25 -6.19
C ASN A 303 7.79 -6.38 -7.23
N GLU A 304 8.72 -7.34 -7.09
CA GLU A 304 8.86 -8.52 -7.95
C GLU A 304 9.10 -8.20 -9.44
N SER A 305 9.49 -6.95 -9.75
CA SER A 305 9.91 -6.50 -11.07
C SER A 305 11.37 -6.86 -11.30
N TYR A 306 11.63 -8.18 -11.32
CA TYR A 306 13.00 -8.71 -11.35
C TYR A 306 13.74 -8.35 -12.64
N ASP A 307 13.04 -8.25 -13.77
CA ASP A 307 13.63 -7.86 -15.06
C ASP A 307 14.24 -6.45 -14.99
N VAL A 308 13.48 -5.48 -14.48
CA VAL A 308 13.96 -4.10 -14.31
C VAL A 308 15.06 -4.01 -13.25
N ALA A 309 14.92 -4.74 -12.14
CA ALA A 309 15.96 -4.82 -11.10
C ALA A 309 17.29 -5.35 -11.67
N ILE A 310 17.24 -6.43 -12.47
CA ILE A 310 18.41 -7.01 -13.16
C ILE A 310 19.07 -5.96 -14.06
N ASN A 311 18.29 -5.23 -14.86
CA ASN A 311 18.79 -4.17 -15.73
C ASN A 311 19.45 -3.04 -14.93
N ALA A 312 18.83 -2.62 -13.82
CA ALA A 312 19.32 -1.56 -12.95
C ALA A 312 20.64 -1.94 -12.25
N TYR A 313 20.73 -3.14 -11.65
CA TYR A 313 21.98 -3.61 -11.07
C TYR A 313 23.07 -3.85 -12.11
N SER A 314 22.72 -4.34 -13.30
CA SER A 314 23.69 -4.53 -14.39
C SER A 314 24.30 -3.19 -14.82
N TYR A 315 23.47 -2.14 -14.95
CA TYR A 315 23.95 -0.79 -15.23
C TYR A 315 24.91 -0.25 -14.15
N LEU A 316 24.66 -0.56 -12.87
CA LEU A 316 25.57 -0.18 -11.78
C LEU A 316 26.91 -0.91 -11.85
N LEU A 317 26.92 -2.17 -12.27
CA LEU A 317 28.15 -2.94 -12.45
C LEU A 317 28.98 -2.44 -13.64
N GLU A 318 28.34 -1.95 -14.71
CA GLU A 318 29.02 -1.35 -15.86
C GLU A 318 29.84 -0.10 -15.49
N LYS A 319 29.54 0.57 -14.37
CA LYS A 319 30.33 1.69 -13.86
C LYS A 319 31.70 1.28 -13.30
N GLY A 320 31.93 -0.01 -13.09
CA GLY A 320 33.20 -0.58 -12.65
C GLY A 320 33.35 -0.75 -11.14
N THR A 321 34.42 -1.44 -10.76
CA THR A 321 34.70 -1.90 -9.39
C THR A 321 34.93 -0.79 -8.37
N SER A 322 35.25 0.43 -8.83
CA SER A 322 35.39 1.61 -7.97
C SER A 322 34.05 2.27 -7.60
N SER A 323 32.93 1.83 -8.20
CA SER A 323 31.62 2.37 -7.86
C SER A 323 31.26 2.02 -6.41
N PRO A 324 30.69 2.96 -5.62
CA PRO A 324 30.24 2.70 -4.26
C PRO A 324 29.25 1.53 -4.15
N PHE A 325 28.46 1.28 -5.21
CA PHE A 325 27.42 0.25 -5.21
C PHE A 325 27.84 -1.05 -5.90
N TYR A 326 29.11 -1.24 -6.28
CA TYR A 326 29.51 -2.39 -7.10
C TYR A 326 29.21 -3.74 -6.41
N LEU A 327 29.65 -3.91 -5.16
CA LEU A 327 29.41 -5.15 -4.40
C LEU A 327 27.91 -5.37 -4.14
N ASP A 328 27.22 -4.35 -3.63
CA ASP A 328 25.79 -4.44 -3.33
C ASP A 328 24.95 -4.71 -4.58
N SER A 329 25.33 -4.14 -5.73
CA SER A 329 24.67 -4.41 -7.02
C SER A 329 24.96 -5.82 -7.52
N ARG A 330 26.15 -6.38 -7.26
CA ARG A 330 26.41 -7.78 -7.56
C ARG A 330 25.52 -8.69 -6.74
N ILE A 331 25.42 -8.44 -5.43
CA ILE A 331 24.55 -9.20 -4.52
C ILE A 331 23.09 -9.10 -4.98
N GLY A 332 22.63 -7.87 -5.24
CA GLY A 332 21.29 -7.58 -5.73
C GLY A 332 20.97 -8.27 -7.05
N LEU A 333 21.89 -8.22 -8.03
CA LEU A 333 21.74 -8.88 -9.32
C LEU A 333 21.58 -10.39 -9.19
N LEU A 334 22.44 -11.03 -8.39
CA LEU A 334 22.37 -12.48 -8.17
C LEU A 334 21.07 -12.88 -7.48
N ASN A 335 20.64 -12.10 -6.48
CA ASN A 335 19.36 -12.32 -5.81
C ASN A 335 18.17 -12.12 -6.78
N ALA A 336 18.20 -11.10 -7.63
CA ALA A 336 17.17 -10.84 -8.63
C ALA A 336 17.05 -12.00 -9.63
N ARG A 337 18.19 -12.52 -10.11
CA ARG A 337 18.23 -13.67 -11.01
C ARG A 337 17.72 -14.94 -10.32
N TYR A 338 18.16 -15.19 -9.09
CA TYR A 338 17.67 -16.30 -8.29
C TYR A 338 16.16 -16.27 -8.12
N LEU A 339 15.60 -15.14 -7.70
CA LEU A 339 14.15 -15.00 -7.55
C LEU A 339 13.43 -15.13 -8.89
N LYS A 340 13.94 -14.53 -9.96
CA LYS A 340 13.35 -14.67 -11.30
C LYS A 340 13.28 -16.12 -11.77
N VAL A 341 14.36 -16.88 -11.58
CA VAL A 341 14.44 -18.29 -11.98
C VAL A 341 13.51 -19.14 -11.12
N THR A 342 13.53 -18.96 -9.79
CA THR A 342 12.79 -19.81 -8.86
C THR A 342 11.30 -19.51 -8.75
N THR A 343 10.88 -18.27 -9.04
CA THR A 343 9.45 -17.87 -8.96
C THR A 343 8.63 -18.25 -10.19
N ARG A 344 9.25 -18.37 -11.37
CA ARG A 344 8.52 -18.72 -12.61
C ARG A 344 8.31 -20.23 -12.79
N TYR A 345 9.00 -21.06 -12.00
CA TYR A 345 8.93 -22.53 -12.03
C TYR A 345 9.13 -23.18 -13.42
N ASP A 346 9.61 -22.43 -14.40
CA ASP A 346 9.88 -22.86 -15.78
C ASP A 346 11.38 -23.05 -16.06
N TYR A 347 12.18 -23.08 -14.99
CA TYR A 347 13.63 -23.20 -15.08
C TYR A 347 14.07 -24.61 -15.47
N THR A 348 15.19 -24.66 -16.18
CA THR A 348 15.89 -25.91 -16.49
C THR A 348 17.02 -26.15 -15.51
N HIS A 349 17.46 -27.41 -15.41
CA HIS A 349 18.68 -27.74 -14.66
C HIS A 349 19.90 -26.93 -15.15
N LYS A 350 19.94 -26.59 -16.45
CA LYS A 350 21.02 -25.76 -17.00
C LYS A 350 21.02 -24.36 -16.41
N ASP A 351 19.85 -23.73 -16.26
CA ASP A 351 19.73 -22.38 -15.69
C ASP A 351 20.21 -22.33 -14.24
N LEU A 352 19.92 -23.37 -13.46
CA LEU A 352 20.39 -23.50 -12.08
C LEU A 352 21.92 -23.65 -12.00
N ILE A 353 22.52 -24.41 -12.92
CA ILE A 353 23.99 -24.56 -12.99
C ILE A 353 24.65 -23.26 -13.43
N GLU A 354 24.08 -22.54 -14.38
CA GLU A 354 24.57 -21.21 -14.79
C GLU A 354 24.54 -20.24 -13.61
N LEU A 355 23.42 -20.19 -12.88
CA LEU A 355 23.29 -19.36 -11.68
C LEU A 355 24.29 -19.76 -10.59
N LYS A 356 24.50 -21.05 -10.32
CA LYS A 356 25.55 -21.53 -9.38
C LYS A 356 26.93 -21.04 -9.80
N ASN A 357 27.25 -21.09 -11.09
CA ASN A 357 28.54 -20.63 -11.60
C ASN A 357 28.71 -19.11 -11.44
N GLU A 358 27.63 -18.33 -11.53
CA GLU A 358 27.67 -16.89 -11.27
C GLU A 358 27.93 -16.56 -9.80
N TYR A 359 27.28 -17.31 -8.88
CA TYR A 359 27.59 -17.22 -7.45
C TYR A 359 29.05 -17.56 -7.17
N GLN A 360 29.56 -18.65 -7.75
CA GLN A 360 30.96 -19.05 -7.58
C GLN A 360 31.92 -17.97 -8.09
N LYS A 361 31.68 -17.42 -9.30
CA LYS A 361 32.49 -16.32 -9.85
C LYS A 361 32.51 -15.10 -8.93
N ALA A 362 31.37 -14.74 -8.33
CA ALA A 362 31.33 -13.64 -7.38
C ALA A 362 32.15 -13.94 -6.12
N LEU A 363 32.06 -15.17 -5.57
CA LEU A 363 32.89 -15.56 -4.43
C LEU A 363 34.39 -15.64 -4.77
N ASP A 364 34.74 -15.96 -6.03
CA ASP A 364 36.12 -15.94 -6.50
C ASP A 364 36.66 -14.50 -6.65
N GLU A 365 35.80 -13.56 -7.10
CA GLU A 365 36.15 -12.13 -7.29
C GLU A 365 36.30 -11.40 -5.94
N PHE A 366 35.35 -11.57 -5.02
CA PHE A 366 35.30 -10.82 -3.77
C PHE A 366 35.87 -11.58 -2.57
N GLY A 367 36.09 -12.89 -2.71
CA GLY A 367 36.46 -13.78 -1.62
C GLY A 367 35.28 -14.16 -0.70
N GLN A 368 35.51 -15.15 0.15
CA GLN A 368 34.58 -15.54 1.21
C GLN A 368 34.90 -14.74 2.48
N ASN A 369 34.11 -13.71 2.75
CA ASN A 369 34.30 -12.80 3.89
C ASN A 369 32.96 -12.26 4.36
N THR A 370 33.00 -11.41 5.39
CA THR A 370 31.84 -10.82 6.06
C THR A 370 30.86 -10.13 5.10
N SER A 371 31.36 -9.50 4.04
CA SER A 371 30.55 -8.75 3.08
C SER A 371 29.92 -9.64 2.00
N THR A 372 30.37 -10.89 1.86
CA THR A 372 29.86 -11.86 0.87
C THR A 372 29.04 -12.99 1.48
N VAL A 373 28.77 -12.95 2.79
CA VAL A 373 27.99 -13.99 3.48
C VAL A 373 26.60 -14.19 2.88
N SER A 374 25.96 -13.12 2.39
CA SER A 374 24.66 -13.25 1.69
C SER A 374 24.77 -14.08 0.43
N ILE A 375 25.84 -13.89 -0.36
CA ILE A 375 26.16 -14.69 -1.56
C ILE A 375 26.36 -16.15 -1.16
N MET A 376 27.15 -16.40 -0.09
CA MET A 376 27.40 -17.74 0.42
C MET A 376 26.10 -18.46 0.82
N ARG A 377 25.20 -17.77 1.55
CA ARG A 377 23.91 -18.32 1.96
C ARG A 377 23.02 -18.66 0.76
N TYR A 378 22.88 -17.74 -0.19
CA TYR A 378 22.05 -17.97 -1.38
C TYR A 378 22.59 -19.09 -2.27
N MET A 379 23.91 -19.16 -2.43
CA MET A 379 24.55 -20.25 -3.16
C MET A 379 24.32 -21.60 -2.47
N ALA A 380 24.47 -21.67 -1.14
CA ALA A 380 24.21 -22.88 -0.37
C ALA A 380 22.75 -23.33 -0.49
N HIS A 381 21.80 -22.40 -0.43
CA HIS A 381 20.38 -22.68 -0.65
C HIS A 381 20.15 -23.28 -2.06
N LEU A 382 20.67 -22.64 -3.11
CA LEU A 382 20.59 -23.14 -4.47
C LEU A 382 21.18 -24.56 -4.60
N GLN A 383 22.34 -24.79 -3.97
CA GLN A 383 23.01 -26.09 -3.97
C GLN A 383 22.14 -27.17 -3.31
N ALA A 384 21.63 -26.94 -2.10
CA ALA A 384 20.91 -27.96 -1.34
C ALA A 384 19.47 -28.19 -1.84
N PHE A 385 18.72 -27.12 -2.13
CA PHE A 385 17.28 -27.21 -2.42
C PHE A 385 16.96 -27.45 -3.89
N TYR A 386 17.91 -27.24 -4.81
CA TYR A 386 17.66 -27.35 -6.25
C TYR A 386 18.66 -28.25 -6.98
N LEU A 387 19.90 -28.33 -6.51
CA LEU A 387 20.96 -29.11 -7.17
C LEU A 387 21.34 -30.40 -6.41
N ASP A 388 20.69 -30.68 -5.27
CA ASP A 388 20.96 -31.82 -4.38
C ASP A 388 22.45 -31.92 -3.92
N ASP A 389 23.16 -30.79 -3.92
CA ASP A 389 24.58 -30.66 -3.57
C ASP A 389 24.74 -30.28 -2.08
N ILE A 390 24.23 -31.17 -1.23
CA ILE A 390 24.04 -30.93 0.22
C ILE A 390 25.36 -30.68 0.95
N ASP A 391 26.40 -31.49 0.69
CA ASP A 391 27.68 -31.39 1.42
C ASP A 391 28.39 -30.06 1.18
N GLN A 392 28.37 -29.56 -0.07
CA GLN A 392 28.95 -28.26 -0.39
C GLN A 392 28.18 -27.12 0.26
N ALA A 393 26.84 -27.20 0.28
CA ALA A 393 25.99 -26.22 0.92
C ALA A 393 26.25 -26.14 2.44
N ILE A 394 26.33 -27.30 3.12
CA ILE A 394 26.68 -27.40 4.54
C ILE A 394 28.05 -26.76 4.81
N SER A 395 29.07 -27.16 4.05
CA SER A 395 30.43 -26.62 4.22
C SER A 395 30.48 -25.10 4.05
N LEU A 396 29.75 -24.58 3.07
CA LEU A 396 29.71 -23.14 2.79
C LEU A 396 29.01 -22.36 3.91
N LEU A 397 27.89 -22.86 4.42
CA LEU A 397 27.17 -22.24 5.54
C LEU A 397 27.93 -22.34 6.87
N GLN A 398 28.61 -23.46 7.13
CA GLN A 398 29.46 -23.61 8.31
C GLN A 398 30.56 -22.55 8.34
N LYS A 399 31.27 -22.35 7.21
CA LYS A 399 32.26 -21.27 7.06
C LYS A 399 31.64 -19.91 7.37
N ALA A 400 30.46 -19.61 6.82
CA ALA A 400 29.76 -18.36 7.09
C ALA A 400 29.40 -18.17 8.58
N VAL A 401 28.98 -19.23 9.26
CA VAL A 401 28.63 -19.20 10.69
C VAL A 401 29.87 -19.05 11.57
N GLU A 402 31.02 -19.61 11.18
CA GLU A 402 32.27 -19.55 11.95
C GLU A 402 32.99 -18.19 11.87
N MET A 403 32.65 -17.34 10.89
CA MET A 403 33.28 -16.03 10.72
C MET A 403 33.03 -15.09 11.93
N PRO A 404 34.08 -14.53 12.57
CA PRO A 404 33.95 -13.74 13.80
C PRO A 404 33.20 -12.41 13.67
N SER A 405 33.27 -11.76 12.51
CA SER A 405 32.77 -10.39 12.30
C SER A 405 31.38 -10.32 11.66
N VAL A 406 30.73 -11.45 11.42
CA VAL A 406 29.41 -11.48 10.78
C VAL A 406 28.37 -10.94 11.73
N ALA A 407 27.50 -10.06 11.23
CA ALA A 407 26.39 -9.51 12.00
C ALA A 407 25.54 -10.66 12.59
N LYS A 408 25.15 -10.53 13.87
CA LYS A 408 24.44 -11.60 14.58
C LYS A 408 23.20 -12.10 13.83
N ASN A 409 22.41 -11.19 13.26
CA ASN A 409 21.24 -11.53 12.45
C ASN A 409 21.61 -12.37 11.22
N MET A 410 22.64 -11.98 10.47
CA MET A 410 23.07 -12.73 9.29
C MET A 410 23.60 -14.12 9.65
N LYS A 411 24.31 -14.23 10.77
CA LYS A 411 24.76 -15.52 11.31
C LYS A 411 23.59 -16.41 11.72
N ALA A 412 22.55 -15.85 12.34
CA ALA A 412 21.33 -16.57 12.67
C ALA A 412 20.56 -17.05 11.45
N GLU A 413 20.49 -16.23 10.39
CA GLU A 413 19.92 -16.65 9.11
C GLU A 413 20.68 -17.84 8.52
N CYS A 414 22.02 -17.79 8.48
CA CYS A 414 22.83 -18.92 8.01
C CYS A 414 22.66 -20.17 8.89
N LYS A 415 22.49 -20.02 10.21
CA LYS A 415 22.23 -21.14 11.12
C LYS A 415 20.88 -21.81 10.87
N ILE A 416 19.83 -21.03 10.63
CA ILE A 416 18.49 -21.56 10.29
C ILE A 416 18.58 -22.33 8.98
N GLU A 417 19.17 -21.72 7.94
CA GLU A 417 19.37 -22.37 6.64
C GLU A 417 20.19 -23.67 6.75
N LEU A 418 21.26 -23.64 7.55
CA LEU A 418 22.09 -24.81 7.81
C LEU A 418 21.29 -25.90 8.54
N ALA A 419 20.44 -25.53 9.50
CA ALA A 419 19.58 -26.47 10.21
C ALA A 419 18.53 -27.11 9.30
N ASP A 420 17.93 -26.34 8.38
CA ASP A 420 17.02 -26.85 7.34
C ASP A 420 17.73 -27.92 6.48
N ILE A 421 18.94 -27.63 6.01
CA ILE A 421 19.72 -28.56 5.18
C ILE A 421 20.16 -29.79 5.98
N LEU A 422 20.55 -29.62 7.25
CA LEU A 422 20.91 -30.73 8.13
C LEU A 422 19.72 -31.66 8.37
N LEU A 423 18.52 -31.13 8.56
CA LEU A 423 17.28 -31.91 8.63
C LEU A 423 17.11 -32.75 7.36
N PHE A 424 17.35 -32.19 6.17
CA PHE A 424 17.22 -32.93 4.90
C PHE A 424 18.20 -34.09 4.76
N SER A 425 19.39 -33.92 5.33
CA SER A 425 20.43 -34.95 5.37
C SER A 425 20.24 -36.00 6.48
N GLY A 426 19.20 -35.86 7.31
CA GLY A 426 18.91 -36.75 8.44
C GLY A 426 19.68 -36.42 9.73
N ASN A 427 20.46 -35.33 9.74
CA ASN A 427 21.22 -34.86 10.91
C ASN A 427 20.34 -34.00 11.84
N VAL A 428 19.27 -34.62 12.35
CA VAL A 428 18.20 -33.97 13.11
C VAL A 428 18.69 -33.31 14.40
N TRP A 429 19.67 -33.92 15.08
CA TRP A 429 20.20 -33.43 16.36
C TRP A 429 20.97 -32.12 16.21
N ASP A 430 21.77 -31.99 15.15
CA ASP A 430 22.49 -30.75 14.88
C ASP A 430 21.53 -29.66 14.38
N ALA A 431 20.52 -30.03 13.60
CA ALA A 431 19.47 -29.12 13.16
C ALA A 431 18.70 -28.52 14.36
N THR A 432 18.18 -29.35 15.28
CA THR A 432 17.45 -28.86 16.45
C THR A 432 18.33 -28.01 17.37
N LEU A 433 19.63 -28.35 17.50
CA LEU A 433 20.58 -27.56 18.27
C LEU A 433 20.75 -26.15 17.67
N LEU A 434 20.93 -26.06 16.36
CA LEU A 434 21.09 -24.77 15.67
C LEU A 434 19.82 -23.91 15.77
N TYR A 435 18.63 -24.49 15.58
CA TYR A 435 17.38 -23.76 15.80
C TYR A 435 17.27 -23.25 17.24
N SER A 436 17.60 -24.09 18.23
CA SER A 436 17.53 -23.73 19.65
C SER A 436 18.52 -22.64 20.01
N GLN A 437 19.72 -22.63 19.41
CA GLN A 437 20.69 -21.54 19.59
C GLN A 437 20.13 -20.21 19.07
N VAL A 438 19.51 -20.22 17.89
CA VAL A 438 18.91 -18.99 17.33
C VAL A 438 17.70 -18.55 18.15
N GLU A 439 16.83 -19.47 18.58
CA GLU A 439 15.71 -19.14 19.48
C GLU A 439 16.22 -18.48 20.77
N TYR A 440 17.27 -19.03 21.37
CA TYR A 440 17.86 -18.52 22.61
C TYR A 440 18.46 -17.12 22.43
N ASP A 441 19.28 -16.94 21.39
CA ASP A 441 19.96 -15.68 21.10
C ASP A 441 18.98 -14.56 20.71
N PHE A 442 17.83 -14.91 20.11
CA PHE A 442 16.85 -14.00 19.52
C PHE A 442 15.44 -14.14 20.11
N LYS A 443 15.36 -14.37 21.42
CA LYS A 443 14.11 -14.71 22.14
C LYS A 443 12.92 -13.79 21.86
N HIS A 444 13.16 -12.51 21.63
CA HIS A 444 12.13 -11.48 21.43
C HIS A 444 12.03 -11.00 19.97
N ASP A 445 12.90 -11.50 19.09
CA ASP A 445 12.96 -11.04 17.70
C ASP A 445 12.24 -12.02 16.77
N PRO A 446 11.70 -11.53 15.63
CA PRO A 446 11.01 -12.38 14.66
C PRO A 446 11.82 -13.58 14.18
N ILE A 447 13.15 -13.44 14.05
CA ILE A 447 14.03 -14.53 13.62
C ILE A 447 14.10 -15.67 14.63
N GLY A 448 14.10 -15.37 15.94
CA GLY A 448 14.06 -16.39 16.98
C GLY A 448 12.70 -17.08 17.06
N HIS A 449 11.62 -16.35 16.78
CA HIS A 449 10.28 -16.93 16.64
C HIS A 449 10.23 -17.90 15.45
N ARG A 450 10.79 -17.51 14.30
CA ARG A 450 10.90 -18.38 13.13
C ARG A 450 11.72 -19.63 13.43
N ALA A 451 12.87 -19.51 14.11
CA ALA A 451 13.67 -20.67 14.52
C ALA A 451 12.88 -21.63 15.43
N LYS A 452 12.10 -21.09 16.37
CA LYS A 452 11.23 -21.88 17.24
C LYS A 452 10.14 -22.64 16.46
N LEU A 453 9.51 -21.99 15.48
CA LEU A 453 8.54 -22.66 14.60
C LEU A 453 9.21 -23.75 13.76
N GLN A 454 10.39 -23.48 13.19
CA GLN A 454 11.12 -24.49 12.41
C GLN A 454 11.55 -25.68 13.26
N ASN A 455 11.92 -25.46 14.53
CA ASN A 455 12.21 -26.56 15.45
C ASN A 455 10.96 -27.42 15.74
N ALA A 456 9.78 -26.81 15.82
CA ALA A 456 8.53 -27.55 15.96
C ALA A 456 8.16 -28.33 14.69
N LYS A 457 8.39 -27.74 13.51
CA LYS A 457 8.24 -28.42 12.22
C LYS A 457 9.21 -29.59 12.07
N LEU A 458 10.45 -29.45 12.53
CA LEU A 458 11.40 -30.55 12.59
C LEU A 458 10.83 -31.74 13.39
N SER A 459 10.29 -31.50 14.59
CA SER A 459 9.63 -32.54 15.40
C SER A 459 8.49 -33.22 14.63
N TYR A 460 7.70 -32.44 13.88
CA TYR A 460 6.64 -32.96 13.02
C TYR A 460 7.18 -33.87 11.91
N TYR A 461 8.21 -33.44 11.18
CA TYR A 461 8.77 -34.21 10.07
C TYR A 461 9.42 -35.53 10.48
N ILE A 462 9.95 -35.62 11.71
CA ILE A 462 10.53 -36.87 12.23
C ILE A 462 9.50 -37.79 12.89
N GLY A 463 8.22 -37.40 12.91
CA GLY A 463 7.13 -38.20 13.49
C GLY A 463 6.91 -38.03 14.99
N GLU A 464 7.58 -37.07 15.63
CA GLU A 464 7.40 -36.73 17.06
C GLU A 464 6.19 -35.82 17.24
N PHE A 465 5.01 -36.26 16.77
CA PHE A 465 3.80 -35.44 16.67
C PHE A 465 3.32 -34.88 18.00
N GLY A 466 3.41 -35.65 19.09
CA GLY A 466 3.05 -35.19 20.43
C GLY A 466 3.93 -34.02 20.89
N TRP A 467 5.23 -34.11 20.62
CA TRP A 467 6.18 -33.05 20.94
C TRP A 467 6.00 -31.83 20.04
N ALA A 468 5.85 -32.05 18.74
CA ALA A 468 5.54 -30.99 17.77
C ALA A 468 4.28 -30.21 18.19
N LYS A 469 3.20 -30.93 18.51
CA LYS A 469 1.94 -30.33 18.97
C LYS A 469 2.13 -29.51 20.24
N ALA A 470 2.85 -30.02 21.24
CA ALA A 470 3.11 -29.28 22.47
C ALA A 470 3.87 -27.96 22.22
N GLN A 471 4.86 -27.98 21.31
CA GLN A 471 5.58 -26.77 20.90
C GLN A 471 4.66 -25.79 20.15
N LEU A 472 3.85 -26.29 19.21
CA LEU A 472 2.92 -25.48 18.41
C LEU A 472 1.78 -24.89 19.26
N ASP A 473 1.29 -25.60 20.27
CA ASP A 473 0.27 -25.11 21.19
C ASP A 473 0.75 -23.88 21.98
N VAL A 474 2.04 -23.82 22.32
CA VAL A 474 2.66 -22.62 22.93
C VAL A 474 2.77 -21.48 21.92
N LEU A 475 3.08 -21.79 20.65
CA LEU A 475 3.24 -20.79 19.59
C LEU A 475 1.92 -20.17 19.16
N LYS A 476 0.86 -20.98 18.98
CA LYS A 476 -0.46 -20.49 18.57
C LYS A 476 -1.13 -19.63 19.65
N ALA A 477 -0.82 -19.87 20.92
CA ALA A 477 -1.28 -19.03 22.03
C ALA A 477 -0.68 -17.62 22.00
N ALA A 478 0.43 -17.39 21.28
CA ALA A 478 1.05 -16.10 21.12
C ALA A 478 0.49 -15.35 19.90
N THR A 479 -0.82 -15.07 19.91
CA THR A 479 -1.61 -14.53 18.77
C THR A 479 -1.12 -13.20 18.20
N SER A 480 -0.28 -12.46 18.91
CA SER A 480 0.35 -11.23 18.42
C SER A 480 1.58 -11.47 17.53
N LYS A 481 2.06 -12.72 17.43
CA LYS A 481 3.28 -13.07 16.69
C LYS A 481 2.96 -13.51 15.27
N LEU A 482 3.89 -13.17 14.36
CA LEU A 482 3.80 -13.49 12.94
C LEU A 482 3.62 -14.98 12.63
N ILE A 483 4.12 -15.84 13.52
CA ILE A 483 4.16 -17.30 13.37
C ILE A 483 2.92 -18.01 13.94
N ALA A 484 1.98 -17.28 14.54
CA ALA A 484 0.87 -17.89 15.28
C ALA A 484 -0.08 -18.66 14.36
N ASN A 485 -0.33 -18.15 13.15
CA ASN A 485 -1.21 -18.78 12.16
C ASN A 485 -0.61 -20.09 11.63
N ASP A 486 0.64 -20.06 11.14
CA ASP A 486 1.36 -21.27 10.70
C ASP A 486 1.43 -22.33 11.81
N ALA A 487 1.65 -21.88 13.07
CA ALA A 487 1.67 -22.78 14.21
C ALA A 487 0.29 -23.38 14.51
N MET A 488 -0.77 -22.60 14.33
CA MET A 488 -2.15 -23.03 14.52
C MET A 488 -2.55 -24.06 13.46
N GLU A 489 -2.27 -23.79 12.18
CA GLU A 489 -2.56 -24.68 11.05
C GLU A 489 -1.93 -26.06 11.27
N LEU A 490 -0.61 -26.10 11.54
CA LEU A 490 0.08 -27.37 11.79
C LEU A 490 -0.39 -28.06 13.08
N SER A 491 -0.74 -27.27 14.12
CA SER A 491 -1.30 -27.82 15.36
C SER A 491 -2.66 -28.49 15.13
N LEU A 492 -3.50 -27.91 14.29
CA LEU A 492 -4.81 -28.45 13.92
C LEU A 492 -4.67 -29.69 13.05
N LEU A 493 -3.83 -29.64 12.01
CA LEU A 493 -3.50 -30.81 11.18
C LEU A 493 -3.08 -32.02 12.03
N ILE A 494 -2.19 -31.79 13.00
CA ILE A 494 -1.78 -32.85 13.93
C ILE A 494 -2.97 -33.28 14.78
N SER A 495 -3.72 -32.36 15.38
CA SER A 495 -4.83 -32.68 16.30
C SER A 495 -5.91 -33.52 15.63
N ASP A 496 -6.33 -33.14 14.41
CA ASP A 496 -7.42 -33.78 13.67
C ASP A 496 -7.05 -35.22 13.26
N ASN A 497 -5.76 -35.53 13.20
CA ASN A 497 -5.25 -36.83 12.75
C ASN A 497 -4.62 -37.69 13.86
N LEU A 498 -4.39 -37.15 15.06
CA LEU A 498 -3.92 -37.91 16.23
C LEU A 498 -5.02 -38.83 16.79
N ASP A 499 -6.28 -38.36 16.82
CA ASP A 499 -7.39 -39.06 17.49
C ASP A 499 -7.95 -40.24 16.64
N LEU A 500 -7.69 -40.23 15.33
CA LEU A 500 -8.25 -41.18 14.37
C LEU A 500 -7.28 -42.33 14.00
N ASP A 501 -5.97 -42.08 14.03
CA ASP A 501 -4.93 -43.07 13.70
C ASP A 501 -3.96 -43.29 14.89
N SER A 502 -4.24 -44.32 15.69
CA SER A 502 -3.37 -44.71 16.82
C SER A 502 -1.95 -45.16 16.42
N THR A 503 -1.68 -45.37 15.12
CA THR A 503 -0.36 -45.77 14.62
C THR A 503 0.44 -44.62 14.02
N TYR A 504 -0.18 -43.44 13.84
CA TYR A 504 0.39 -42.25 13.19
C TYR A 504 0.98 -42.52 11.79
N THR A 505 0.59 -43.61 11.15
CA THR A 505 1.22 -44.09 9.92
C THR A 505 0.91 -43.13 8.77
N ALA A 506 -0.36 -42.76 8.61
CA ALA A 506 -0.77 -41.88 7.53
C ALA A 506 -0.21 -40.46 7.70
N LEU A 507 -0.24 -39.92 8.93
CA LEU A 507 0.34 -38.61 9.26
C LEU A 507 1.87 -38.60 9.07
N GLY A 508 2.56 -39.70 9.39
CA GLY A 508 3.99 -39.88 9.13
C GLY A 508 4.35 -39.92 7.64
N ILE A 509 3.50 -40.49 6.79
CA ILE A 509 3.68 -40.44 5.33
C ILE A 509 3.43 -39.02 4.82
N PHE A 510 2.38 -38.36 5.31
CA PHE A 510 2.05 -36.98 4.93
C PHE A 510 3.18 -36.01 5.29
N ALA A 511 3.68 -36.05 6.53
CA ALA A 511 4.80 -35.24 7.00
C ALA A 511 6.06 -35.42 6.14
N ARG A 512 6.33 -36.66 5.69
CA ARG A 512 7.45 -36.95 4.78
C ARG A 512 7.24 -36.36 3.39
N ALA A 513 6.01 -36.40 2.86
CA ALA A 513 5.67 -35.75 1.61
C ALA A 513 5.83 -34.23 1.71
N GLU A 514 5.44 -33.62 2.83
CA GLU A 514 5.66 -32.20 3.08
C GLU A 514 7.15 -31.85 3.18
N LEU A 515 7.97 -32.69 3.81
CA LEU A 515 9.42 -32.50 3.83
C LEU A 515 10.03 -32.59 2.42
N LEU A 516 9.58 -33.53 1.59
CA LEU A 516 10.00 -33.63 0.19
C LEU A 516 9.55 -32.41 -0.63
N PHE A 517 8.33 -31.93 -0.40
CA PHE A 517 7.82 -30.71 -1.00
C PHE A 517 8.67 -29.49 -0.61
N TYR A 518 9.03 -29.37 0.66
CA TYR A 518 9.90 -28.31 1.18
C TYR A 518 11.32 -28.36 0.56
N ARG A 519 11.78 -29.55 0.17
CA ARG A 519 13.04 -29.77 -0.58
C ARG A 519 12.91 -29.59 -2.10
N ASN A 520 11.76 -29.12 -2.60
CA ASN A 520 11.44 -29.04 -4.03
C ASN A 520 11.47 -30.39 -4.78
N LYS A 521 11.40 -31.52 -4.07
CA LYS A 521 11.35 -32.88 -4.65
C LYS A 521 9.91 -33.27 -4.96
N TYR A 522 9.28 -32.52 -5.88
CA TYR A 522 7.83 -32.58 -6.12
C TYR A 522 7.32 -33.94 -6.60
N ASP A 523 8.08 -34.64 -7.46
CA ASP A 523 7.68 -35.96 -7.96
C ASP A 523 7.75 -37.03 -6.86
N GLU A 524 8.78 -36.97 -6.00
CA GLU A 524 8.91 -37.85 -4.83
C GLU A 524 7.84 -37.55 -3.79
N ALA A 525 7.54 -36.26 -3.55
CA ALA A 525 6.45 -35.84 -2.66
C ALA A 525 5.11 -36.38 -3.16
N TRP A 526 4.83 -36.25 -4.46
CA TRP A 526 3.62 -36.78 -5.07
C TRP A 526 3.49 -38.30 -4.88
N ALA A 527 4.53 -39.06 -5.20
CA ALA A 527 4.55 -40.52 -5.02
C ALA A 527 4.37 -40.93 -3.54
N THR A 528 4.90 -40.11 -2.62
CA THR A 528 4.71 -40.33 -1.17
C THR A 528 3.25 -40.11 -0.77
N LEU A 529 2.58 -39.08 -1.31
CA LEU A 529 1.14 -38.84 -1.06
C LEU A 529 0.25 -39.96 -1.63
N ASP A 530 0.61 -40.55 -2.78
CA ASP A 530 -0.11 -41.69 -3.36
C ASP A 530 -0.16 -42.90 -2.40
N SER A 531 0.87 -43.05 -1.56
CA SER A 531 0.96 -44.14 -0.59
C SER A 531 -0.10 -44.04 0.52
N ILE A 532 -0.60 -42.84 0.84
CA ILE A 532 -1.66 -42.63 1.84
C ILE A 532 -2.98 -43.22 1.35
N GLN A 533 -3.30 -43.03 0.07
CA GLN A 533 -4.54 -43.54 -0.53
C GLN A 533 -4.57 -45.07 -0.62
N MET A 534 -3.41 -45.74 -0.56
CA MET A 534 -3.32 -47.19 -0.47
C MET A 534 -3.65 -47.74 0.92
N LEU A 535 -3.57 -46.92 1.97
CA LEU A 535 -3.91 -47.33 3.35
C LEU A 535 -5.43 -47.36 3.57
N SER A 536 -6.16 -46.37 3.05
CA SER A 536 -7.63 -46.31 3.07
C SER A 536 -8.16 -45.44 1.94
N LEU A 537 -9.27 -45.88 1.32
CA LEU A 537 -10.00 -45.06 0.33
C LEU A 537 -10.64 -43.81 0.96
N TRP A 538 -10.93 -43.85 2.26
CA TRP A 538 -11.52 -42.75 3.03
C TRP A 538 -10.66 -42.52 4.27
N HIS A 539 -9.78 -41.51 4.22
CA HIS A 539 -8.97 -41.06 5.35
C HIS A 539 -9.28 -39.59 5.63
N SER A 540 -9.17 -39.18 6.90
CA SER A 540 -9.29 -37.77 7.33
C SER A 540 -8.21 -36.83 6.80
N LEU A 541 -7.19 -37.36 6.11
CA LEU A 541 -6.11 -36.58 5.48
C LEU A 541 -6.37 -36.35 3.99
N ASN A 542 -7.49 -36.84 3.45
CA ASN A 542 -7.69 -36.83 2.01
C ASN A 542 -7.84 -35.41 1.45
N ASP A 543 -8.45 -34.49 2.20
CA ASP A 543 -8.48 -33.06 1.92
C ASP A 543 -7.07 -32.45 1.96
N ASP A 544 -6.28 -32.72 3.01
CA ASP A 544 -4.87 -32.31 3.11
C ASP A 544 -4.03 -32.81 1.93
N VAL A 545 -4.23 -34.07 1.52
CA VAL A 545 -3.56 -34.69 0.37
C VAL A 545 -3.96 -33.99 -0.93
N LEU A 546 -5.25 -33.68 -1.12
CA LEU A 546 -5.71 -32.93 -2.30
C LEU A 546 -5.10 -31.53 -2.34
N PHE A 547 -5.06 -30.85 -1.19
CA PHE A 547 -4.48 -29.52 -1.08
C PHE A 547 -2.99 -29.53 -1.40
N LYS A 548 -2.22 -30.43 -0.78
CA LYS A 548 -0.78 -30.56 -1.02
C LYS A 548 -0.45 -30.93 -2.47
N ARG A 549 -1.27 -31.79 -3.10
CA ARG A 549 -1.16 -32.11 -4.53
C ARG A 549 -1.42 -30.88 -5.40
N ALA A 550 -2.40 -30.05 -5.05
CA ALA A 550 -2.64 -28.81 -5.77
C ALA A 550 -1.43 -27.86 -5.66
N GLU A 551 -0.85 -27.70 -4.47
CA GLU A 551 0.37 -26.92 -4.27
C GLU A 551 1.53 -27.45 -5.13
N ILE A 552 1.72 -28.77 -5.18
CA ILE A 552 2.72 -29.40 -6.07
C ILE A 552 2.46 -29.02 -7.54
N MET A 553 1.20 -29.08 -8.00
CA MET A 553 0.87 -28.74 -9.39
C MET A 553 1.07 -27.26 -9.69
N MET A 554 0.77 -26.37 -8.74
CA MET A 554 1.08 -24.94 -8.86
C MET A 554 2.60 -24.71 -8.99
N LYS A 555 3.40 -25.37 -8.15
CA LYS A 555 4.88 -25.32 -8.20
C LYS A 555 5.47 -25.92 -9.47
N LYS A 556 4.72 -26.73 -10.21
CA LYS A 556 5.12 -27.28 -11.53
C LYS A 556 4.56 -26.46 -12.69
N GLY A 557 3.92 -25.31 -12.43
CA GLY A 557 3.27 -24.47 -13.45
C GLY A 557 2.01 -25.09 -14.07
N LYS A 558 1.50 -26.18 -13.50
CA LYS A 558 0.33 -26.94 -13.98
C LYS A 558 -0.96 -26.44 -13.32
N TYR A 559 -1.26 -25.15 -13.50
CA TYR A 559 -2.38 -24.48 -12.83
C TYR A 559 -3.75 -25.11 -13.10
N ASN A 560 -3.98 -25.67 -14.30
CA ASN A 560 -5.24 -26.38 -14.61
C ASN A 560 -5.41 -27.65 -13.76
N GLU A 561 -4.32 -28.40 -13.55
CA GLU A 561 -4.35 -29.60 -12.71
C GLU A 561 -4.55 -29.22 -11.23
N ALA A 562 -3.94 -28.11 -10.79
CA ALA A 562 -4.14 -27.55 -9.46
C ALA A 562 -5.60 -27.11 -9.20
N ASP A 563 -6.21 -26.33 -10.10
CA ASP A 563 -7.61 -25.90 -9.96
C ASP A 563 -8.56 -27.11 -9.85
N ASN A 564 -8.33 -28.16 -10.65
CA ASN A 564 -9.13 -29.39 -10.58
C ASN A 564 -9.00 -30.13 -9.24
N LEU A 565 -7.81 -30.12 -8.63
CA LEU A 565 -7.58 -30.76 -7.33
C LEU A 565 -8.26 -29.97 -6.20
N LEU A 566 -8.15 -28.64 -6.23
CA LEU A 566 -8.83 -27.76 -5.27
C LEU A 566 -10.35 -27.79 -5.44
N ASP A 567 -10.86 -27.90 -6.66
CA ASP A 567 -12.29 -28.06 -6.93
C ASP A 567 -12.85 -29.34 -6.31
N LYS A 568 -12.10 -30.45 -6.43
CA LYS A 568 -12.44 -31.71 -5.76
C LYS A 568 -12.45 -31.55 -4.25
N LEU A 569 -11.45 -30.87 -3.68
CA LEU A 569 -11.40 -30.61 -2.25
C LEU A 569 -12.66 -29.87 -1.79
N VAL A 570 -12.98 -28.73 -2.40
CA VAL A 570 -14.15 -27.91 -2.04
C VAL A 570 -15.47 -28.68 -2.24
N THR A 571 -15.54 -29.55 -3.24
CA THR A 571 -16.76 -30.33 -3.55
C THR A 571 -16.96 -31.50 -2.58
N MET A 572 -15.89 -32.21 -2.24
CA MET A 572 -15.95 -33.40 -1.39
C MET A 572 -15.90 -33.07 0.11
N TYR A 573 -15.23 -31.98 0.46
CA TYR A 573 -14.93 -31.55 1.83
C TYR A 573 -15.36 -30.08 2.07
N PRO A 574 -16.61 -29.70 1.76
CA PRO A 574 -17.04 -28.29 1.83
C PRO A 574 -17.06 -27.69 3.23
N TYR A 575 -17.03 -28.52 4.27
CA TYR A 575 -17.09 -28.11 5.68
C TYR A 575 -15.76 -28.26 6.44
N ASP A 576 -14.72 -28.78 5.76
CA ASP A 576 -13.41 -28.98 6.37
C ASP A 576 -12.61 -27.68 6.39
N LEU A 577 -11.57 -27.63 7.23
CA LEU A 577 -10.81 -26.42 7.53
C LEU A 577 -10.12 -25.82 6.30
N LEU A 578 -9.82 -26.62 5.27
CA LEU A 578 -9.11 -26.19 4.05
C LEU A 578 -10.03 -25.71 2.92
N ALA A 579 -11.35 -25.77 3.09
CA ALA A 579 -12.28 -25.47 2.00
C ALA A 579 -12.21 -24.00 1.55
N ASP A 580 -12.06 -23.07 2.49
CA ASP A 580 -11.93 -21.65 2.20
C ASP A 580 -10.53 -21.29 1.66
N ASP A 581 -9.46 -21.91 2.19
CA ASP A 581 -8.10 -21.83 1.63
C ASP A 581 -8.08 -22.28 0.15
N ALA A 582 -8.72 -23.41 -0.14
CA ALA A 582 -8.81 -23.95 -1.49
C ALA A 582 -9.59 -23.00 -2.42
N LEU A 583 -10.70 -22.43 -1.96
CA LEU A 583 -11.45 -21.43 -2.74
C LEU A 583 -10.63 -20.17 -2.99
N TRP A 584 -9.89 -19.71 -1.98
CA TRP A 584 -9.03 -18.54 -2.10
C TRP A 584 -7.95 -18.74 -3.17
N LEU A 585 -7.23 -19.86 -3.12
CA LEU A 585 -6.20 -20.19 -4.11
C LEU A 585 -6.78 -20.31 -5.52
N ARG A 586 -7.97 -20.90 -5.67
CA ARG A 586 -8.64 -20.96 -6.97
C ARG A 586 -9.01 -19.58 -7.49
N ALA A 587 -9.56 -18.72 -6.64
CA ALA A 587 -9.94 -17.36 -7.02
C ALA A 587 -8.72 -16.55 -7.47
N ASP A 588 -7.63 -16.64 -6.71
CA ASP A 588 -6.34 -16.01 -7.04
C ASP A 588 -5.77 -16.51 -8.36
N MET A 589 -5.80 -17.83 -8.61
CA MET A 589 -5.38 -18.39 -9.90
C MET A 589 -6.23 -17.89 -11.06
N MET A 590 -7.55 -17.79 -10.90
CA MET A 590 -8.43 -17.25 -11.95
C MET A 590 -8.11 -15.78 -12.25
N GLU A 591 -7.90 -14.94 -11.22
CA GLU A 591 -7.57 -13.53 -11.37
C GLU A 591 -6.16 -13.32 -11.97
N ASN A 592 -5.15 -13.96 -11.40
CA ASN A 592 -3.75 -13.63 -11.65
C ASN A 592 -3.12 -14.45 -12.77
N HIS A 593 -3.47 -15.73 -12.88
CA HIS A 593 -2.87 -16.64 -13.87
C HIS A 593 -3.72 -16.76 -15.13
N PHE A 594 -5.00 -17.12 -14.99
CA PHE A 594 -5.88 -17.35 -16.14
C PHE A 594 -6.47 -16.05 -16.72
N LYS A 595 -6.42 -14.95 -15.96
CA LYS A 595 -7.09 -13.68 -16.30
C LYS A 595 -8.59 -13.85 -16.55
N ASP A 596 -9.19 -14.86 -15.93
CA ASP A 596 -10.63 -15.12 -15.96
C ASP A 596 -11.32 -14.38 -14.81
N ILE A 597 -11.61 -13.10 -15.08
CA ILE A 597 -12.19 -12.18 -14.11
C ILE A 597 -13.60 -12.62 -13.68
N VAL A 598 -14.35 -13.30 -14.56
CA VAL A 598 -15.72 -13.73 -14.25
C VAL A 598 -15.68 -14.84 -13.22
N ARG A 599 -14.88 -15.88 -13.46
CA ARG A 599 -14.77 -17.00 -12.53
C ARG A 599 -14.10 -16.61 -11.22
N ALA A 600 -13.12 -15.70 -11.25
CA ALA A 600 -12.52 -15.13 -10.04
C ALA A 600 -13.56 -14.46 -9.14
N LYS A 601 -14.47 -13.64 -9.72
CA LYS A 601 -15.56 -13.00 -8.97
C LYS A 601 -16.47 -14.01 -8.28
N GLU A 602 -16.90 -15.05 -9.01
CA GLU A 602 -17.79 -16.09 -8.47
C GLU A 602 -17.15 -16.82 -7.28
N LEU A 603 -15.85 -17.12 -7.36
CA LEU A 603 -15.13 -17.78 -6.27
C LEU A 603 -14.94 -16.86 -5.06
N TYR A 604 -14.59 -15.58 -5.27
CA TYR A 604 -14.53 -14.61 -4.17
C TYR A 604 -15.89 -14.40 -3.52
N GLU A 605 -16.96 -14.34 -4.31
CA GLU A 605 -18.34 -14.26 -3.82
C GLU A 605 -18.68 -15.45 -2.94
N LYS A 606 -18.30 -16.67 -3.37
CA LYS A 606 -18.51 -17.90 -2.60
C LYS A 606 -17.83 -17.84 -1.23
N ILE A 607 -16.59 -17.35 -1.15
CA ILE A 607 -15.90 -17.16 0.15
C ILE A 607 -16.69 -16.23 1.07
N LEU A 608 -17.28 -15.16 0.53
CA LEU A 608 -18.01 -14.16 1.34
C LEU A 608 -19.32 -14.68 1.92
N PHE A 609 -20.03 -15.52 1.17
CA PHE A 609 -21.37 -15.97 1.54
C PHE A 609 -21.38 -17.35 2.21
N ASP A 610 -20.56 -18.27 1.72
CA ASP A 610 -20.54 -19.66 2.20
C ASP A 610 -19.53 -19.82 3.37
N TYR A 611 -18.49 -18.97 3.44
CA TYR A 611 -17.42 -19.04 4.44
C TYR A 611 -17.23 -17.71 5.20
N PRO A 612 -18.26 -17.18 5.89
CA PRO A 612 -18.19 -15.87 6.55
C PRO A 612 -17.19 -15.81 7.72
N GLY A 613 -16.72 -16.96 8.21
CA GLY A 613 -15.67 -17.07 9.23
C GLY A 613 -14.24 -17.12 8.66
N SER A 614 -14.09 -17.17 7.33
CA SER A 614 -12.79 -17.27 6.66
C SER A 614 -11.93 -16.04 6.94
N LEU A 615 -10.62 -16.28 7.12
CA LEU A 615 -9.61 -15.23 7.22
C LEU A 615 -9.53 -14.38 5.94
N TYR A 616 -9.96 -14.93 4.80
CA TYR A 616 -9.92 -14.25 3.51
C TYR A 616 -11.10 -13.32 3.25
N THR A 617 -12.15 -13.31 4.10
CA THR A 617 -13.38 -12.54 3.84
C THR A 617 -13.14 -11.04 3.57
N ILE A 618 -12.20 -10.41 4.27
CA ILE A 618 -11.89 -8.99 4.09
C ILE A 618 -11.23 -8.76 2.72
N GLU A 619 -10.20 -9.54 2.38
CA GLU A 619 -9.47 -9.38 1.13
C GLU A 619 -10.32 -9.85 -0.06
N ALA A 620 -11.07 -10.94 0.05
CA ALA A 620 -12.02 -11.40 -0.96
C ALA A 620 -13.06 -10.31 -1.27
N ARG A 621 -13.55 -9.57 -0.27
CA ARG A 621 -14.46 -8.43 -0.50
C ARG A 621 -13.79 -7.31 -1.28
N LYS A 622 -12.54 -7.00 -0.94
CA LYS A 622 -11.77 -5.96 -1.63
C LYS A 622 -11.51 -6.35 -3.08
N ARG A 623 -11.02 -7.57 -3.34
CA ARG A 623 -10.80 -8.13 -4.67
C ARG A 623 -12.08 -8.17 -5.48
N PHE A 624 -13.16 -8.71 -4.92
CA PHE A 624 -14.47 -8.75 -5.57
C PHE A 624 -14.96 -7.36 -6.00
N ARG A 625 -14.82 -6.34 -5.14
CA ARG A 625 -15.16 -4.94 -5.46
C ARG A 625 -14.31 -4.37 -6.59
N ILE A 626 -12.99 -4.55 -6.52
CA ILE A 626 -12.05 -4.11 -7.57
C ILE A 626 -12.44 -4.75 -8.90
N LEU A 627 -12.64 -6.06 -8.92
CA LEU A 627 -13.02 -6.78 -10.14
C LEU A 627 -14.39 -6.34 -10.66
N ARG A 628 -15.34 -6.01 -9.77
CA ARG A 628 -16.67 -5.50 -10.14
C ARG A 628 -16.64 -4.08 -10.71
N GLY A 629 -15.58 -3.31 -10.46
CA GLY A 629 -15.46 -1.91 -10.83
C GLY A 629 -16.03 -0.95 -9.77
N ASP A 630 -16.18 -1.40 -8.53
CA ASP A 630 -16.61 -0.55 -7.43
C ASP A 630 -15.43 0.26 -6.87
N MET A 631 -15.68 1.53 -6.52
CA MET A 631 -14.74 2.38 -5.78
C MET A 631 -14.36 1.73 -4.44
N THR A 632 -13.08 1.41 -4.23
CA THR A 632 -12.54 1.07 -2.91
C THR A 632 -12.16 2.37 -2.18
N ASN A 633 -12.97 2.77 -1.20
CA ASN A 633 -12.63 3.80 -0.21
C ASN A 633 -11.51 3.36 0.73
#